data_AF-A0A813G6I5-F1
#
_entry.id   AF-A0A813G6I5-F1
#
_cell.length_a   1.000
_cell.length_b   1.000
_cell.length_c   1.000
_cell.angle_alpha   90.00
_cell.angle_beta   90.00
_cell.angle_gamma   90.00
#
_symmetry.space_group_name_H-M   'P 1'
#
loop_
_entity.id
_entity.type
_entity.pdbx_description
1 polymer ?
#
loop_
_entity_poly.entity_id
_entity_poly.type
_entity_poly.pdbx_seq_one_letter_code
_entity_poly.pdbx_strand_id
1 'polypeptide(L)'
;RDGRSERGSFSRARESSGPYGSQGAPSQASASARDLEAFLAGGPVDERAGEAFRGCDFQVQQAVMERGSLQGARNPSALLLSRIQDAEKTGRTDRRGGHPAAGGPAHFDPRGGSGGGWGGPSVEDVEDFLRQNSVDDRAADAFRSAAPQAQGAVMERGDLRSAKNPSAALLARLRDAQSGGGGGHGGGGGGGHMGRRLEDFLHASGVDEMAAAALKACHPEVQMAVIEKQSVGAARNPSSALLARIRDEKQAAAAAGHPGGAPSAHGSHGSWEAPHAGQFHQQRSLGEHIEDFLVASGVDGHAADALRESPAGQQEAVLAIGDLKSARNPSAVLLARLRDTTPRSSAGPPGHQGGHHDPHHAPHHHAQQHHAPPFAVPHVGYPPLGRDLHGDLEHFLAEQQIDEMAAEALRDCPPEVLVVVLERGVAGARNPSSALLARIREVRAEVGHRSGFGQGPADPHGGRAWPEDDLFRRVEEFLSGGLADERSQDVLRGCAPHVQEEVVARGGLGGTRNPSAVLLSRIRDAEGGDPARKGAGKGPPPPQQVAYEAPPPFFGVSQRPRRGPSPREVEDFLDYYRIDRESAESFMACHPEVQQEIMDHGLEGARNPSSALLARIRDLGDRQPRSAPSRNVYGAAPHHQAPRAAHGYGEHEDYGVQDYGGGEEAAYGAAHGGHAPGRHPAEVVEEFLRQNPVDEKATEALVTCPEHVQLTVVDRGSLTNTRNPSASLLARIRDAQAGARREEPRSDRGDPRGRPAETVEGFLMEHPVDARAAEDLRNCSFEVQQLVLKQGIKGARNPGP
;
A
#
# COMPACT_ATOMS: atom_id res chain seq x y z
N ARG A 1 4.22 -9.60 81.99
CA ARG A 1 4.04 -11.03 81.67
C ARG A 1 4.76 -11.31 80.38
N ASP A 2 6.10 -11.19 80.33
CA ASP A 2 7.16 -11.89 81.12
C ASP A 2 7.40 -13.30 80.53
N GLY A 3 8.62 -13.75 80.21
CA GLY A 3 9.90 -13.03 80.24
C GLY A 3 11.08 -13.95 80.62
N ARG A 4 11.85 -14.44 79.63
CA ARG A 4 13.20 -15.01 79.77
C ARG A 4 13.99 -14.69 78.49
N SER A 5 15.27 -14.27 78.46
CA SER A 5 16.41 -14.38 79.40
C SER A 5 17.11 -15.74 79.46
N GLU A 6 18.12 -15.90 78.60
CA GLU A 6 19.36 -16.62 78.95
C GLU A 6 20.57 -15.69 78.72
N ARG A 7 21.69 -15.98 79.39
CA ARG A 7 22.94 -15.19 79.35
C ARG A 7 24.16 -16.11 79.39
N GLY A 8 25.19 -15.78 78.61
CA GLY A 8 26.51 -16.41 78.66
C GLY A 8 27.25 -16.20 77.32
N SER A 9 28.53 -15.84 77.25
CA SER A 9 29.52 -15.64 78.33
C SER A 9 30.52 -14.54 77.96
N PHE A 10 31.17 -13.94 78.95
CA PHE A 10 32.18 -12.89 78.77
C PHE A 10 33.52 -13.42 78.26
N SER A 11 34.18 -12.64 77.40
CA SER A 11 35.64 -12.51 77.32
C SER A 11 35.98 -11.03 77.11
N ARG A 12 36.91 -10.48 77.89
CA ARG A 12 37.08 -9.02 78.06
C ARG A 12 38.56 -8.60 78.01
N ALA A 13 38.92 -7.80 77.01
CA ALA A 13 40.14 -7.00 76.97
C ALA A 13 39.74 -5.60 76.47
N ARG A 14 39.74 -4.58 77.33
CA ARG A 14 40.84 -3.62 77.53
C ARG A 14 41.25 -2.94 76.22
N GLU A 15 40.66 -1.78 75.89
CA GLU A 15 40.94 -0.44 76.47
C GLU A 15 42.04 0.30 75.68
N SER A 16 41.63 1.08 74.67
CA SER A 16 42.38 2.24 74.18
C SER A 16 41.40 3.33 73.71
N SER A 17 41.27 4.39 74.50
CA SER A 17 40.40 5.53 74.21
C SER A 17 41.16 6.62 73.45
N GLY A 18 40.69 7.00 72.26
CA GLY A 18 41.26 8.08 71.45
C GLY A 18 40.19 8.83 70.65
N PRO A 19 39.87 10.10 70.97
CA PRO A 19 38.72 10.79 70.38
C PRO A 19 39.11 11.72 69.21
N TYR A 20 39.10 11.20 67.98
CA TYR A 20 39.06 12.03 66.77
C TYR A 20 38.07 11.48 65.74
N GLY A 21 36.95 12.18 65.56
CA GLY A 21 35.95 11.88 64.55
C GLY A 21 36.44 12.28 63.16
N SER A 22 37.19 11.42 62.49
CA SER A 22 37.44 11.56 61.05
C SER A 22 36.13 11.30 60.31
N GLN A 23 35.48 12.38 59.85
CA GLN A 23 34.47 12.27 58.81
C GLN A 23 35.19 11.87 57.52
N GLY A 24 35.20 10.57 57.24
CA GLY A 24 35.76 10.06 55.98
C GLY A 24 35.02 10.69 54.80
N ALA A 25 35.74 11.43 53.97
CA ALA A 25 35.19 11.98 52.74
C ALA A 25 34.61 10.83 51.89
N PRO A 26 33.43 11.02 51.26
CA PRO A 26 32.86 9.98 50.41
C PRO A 26 33.85 9.60 49.31
N SER A 27 34.11 8.31 49.15
CA SER A 27 34.98 7.83 48.08
C SER A 27 34.39 8.23 46.73
N GLN A 28 35.23 8.55 45.74
CA GLN A 28 34.73 9.10 44.46
C GLN A 28 33.73 8.15 43.77
N ALA A 29 33.90 6.83 43.91
CA ALA A 29 32.94 5.83 43.43
C ALA A 29 31.55 5.90 44.09
N SER A 30 31.45 6.43 45.32
CA SER A 30 30.18 6.67 46.02
C SER A 30 29.52 8.01 45.67
N ALA A 31 30.27 8.94 45.06
CA ALA A 31 29.72 10.14 44.44
C ALA A 31 29.16 9.79 43.04
N SER A 32 29.98 9.19 42.17
CA SER A 32 29.57 8.84 40.80
C SER A 32 28.32 7.95 40.73
N ALA A 33 28.15 7.02 41.69
CA ALA A 33 26.95 6.20 41.78
C ALA A 33 25.68 7.02 42.10
N ARG A 34 25.79 8.10 42.87
CA ARG A 34 24.67 9.01 43.16
C ARG A 34 24.35 9.91 41.97
N ASP A 35 25.38 10.41 41.30
CA ASP A 35 25.23 11.26 40.12
C ASP A 35 24.56 10.47 38.97
N LEU A 36 24.93 9.20 38.80
CA LEU A 36 24.30 8.28 37.83
C LEU A 36 22.82 8.02 38.14
N GLU A 37 22.46 7.69 39.39
CA GLU A 37 21.04 7.48 39.75
C GLU A 37 20.23 8.78 39.69
N ALA A 38 20.83 9.93 40.01
CA ALA A 38 20.19 11.24 39.83
C ALA A 38 19.94 11.56 38.35
N PHE A 39 20.87 11.18 37.45
CA PHE A 39 20.71 11.31 36.01
C PHE A 39 19.60 10.41 35.46
N LEU A 40 19.56 9.14 35.88
CA LEU A 40 18.51 8.19 35.50
C LEU A 40 17.13 8.60 36.04
N ALA A 41 17.04 9.09 37.28
CA ALA A 41 15.81 9.63 37.86
C ALA A 41 15.31 10.91 37.16
N GLY A 42 16.12 11.53 36.30
CA GLY A 42 15.76 12.73 35.55
C GLY A 42 14.65 12.53 34.51
N GLY A 43 14.34 11.30 34.08
CA GLY A 43 13.27 11.01 33.12
C GLY A 43 12.80 9.55 33.13
N PRO A 44 11.70 9.22 32.44
CA PRO A 44 11.12 7.87 32.42
C PRO A 44 11.92 6.92 31.51
N VAL A 45 13.13 6.57 31.94
CA VAL A 45 13.99 5.54 31.34
C VAL A 45 13.52 4.16 31.79
N ASP A 46 13.44 3.20 30.86
CA ASP A 46 13.11 1.81 31.21
C ASP A 46 14.27 1.10 31.91
N GLU A 47 13.93 0.08 32.70
CA GLU A 47 14.86 -0.62 33.58
C GLU A 47 16.04 -1.22 32.80
N ARG A 48 15.80 -1.77 31.61
CA ARG A 48 16.83 -2.36 30.74
C ARG A 48 17.81 -1.32 30.20
N ALA A 49 17.33 -0.13 29.83
CA ALA A 49 18.20 0.97 29.42
C ALA A 49 19.01 1.52 30.63
N GLY A 50 18.41 1.55 31.82
CA GLY A 50 19.10 1.89 33.07
C GLY A 50 20.17 0.87 33.48
N GLU A 51 19.87 -0.43 33.40
CA GLU A 51 20.83 -1.52 33.61
C GLU A 51 22.01 -1.47 32.63
N ALA A 52 21.72 -1.29 31.33
CA ALA A 52 22.75 -1.12 30.31
C ALA A 52 23.68 0.05 30.64
N PHE A 53 23.14 1.16 31.15
CA PHE A 53 23.93 2.31 31.55
C PHE A 53 24.79 2.05 32.80
N ARG A 54 24.21 1.40 33.84
CA ARG A 54 24.93 0.97 35.05
C ARG A 54 26.07 -0.02 34.74
N GLY A 55 25.92 -0.84 33.71
CA GLY A 55 26.93 -1.81 33.25
C GLY A 55 28.06 -1.24 32.38
N CYS A 56 27.97 0.02 31.94
CA CYS A 56 29.02 0.69 31.18
C CYS A 56 30.27 0.99 32.03
N ASP A 57 31.42 1.25 31.40
CA ASP A 57 32.59 1.77 32.12
C ASP A 57 32.40 3.24 32.54
N PHE A 58 33.17 3.69 33.54
CA PHE A 58 33.04 5.04 34.09
C PHE A 58 33.29 6.15 33.06
N GLN A 59 34.12 5.91 32.03
CA GLN A 59 34.39 6.90 30.98
C GLN A 59 33.18 7.05 30.06
N VAL A 60 32.53 5.94 29.69
CA VAL A 60 31.27 5.94 28.95
C VAL A 60 30.14 6.57 29.78
N GLN A 61 30.05 6.24 31.07
CA GLN A 61 29.05 6.84 31.97
C GLN A 61 29.20 8.37 32.04
N GLN A 62 30.43 8.86 32.26
CA GLN A 62 30.72 10.29 32.28
C GLN A 62 30.38 10.96 30.94
N ALA A 63 30.85 10.42 29.81
CA ALA A 63 30.63 10.99 28.48
C ALA A 63 29.15 11.05 28.07
N VAL A 64 28.30 10.16 28.61
CA VAL A 64 26.83 10.18 28.40
C VAL A 64 26.14 11.24 29.26
N MET A 65 26.61 11.46 30.50
CA MET A 65 26.11 12.50 31.40
C MET A 65 26.54 13.91 30.95
N GLU A 66 27.76 14.05 30.40
CA GLU A 66 28.27 15.30 29.83
C GLU A 66 27.46 15.77 28.60
N ARG A 67 26.75 14.86 27.91
CA ARG A 67 25.75 15.20 26.87
C ARG A 67 24.43 15.77 27.43
N GLY A 68 24.36 16.09 28.72
CA GLY A 68 23.24 16.77 29.37
C GLY A 68 22.03 15.88 29.65
N SER A 69 20.97 16.46 30.25
CA SER A 69 19.77 15.74 30.69
C SER A 69 19.05 14.97 29.57
N LEU A 70 18.29 13.93 29.95
CA LEU A 70 17.36 13.20 29.08
C LEU A 70 15.94 13.83 29.05
N GLN A 71 15.71 14.91 29.80
CA GLN A 71 14.42 15.59 29.84
C GLN A 71 14.04 16.21 28.49
N GLY A 72 12.74 16.17 28.17
CA GLY A 72 12.21 16.60 26.87
C GLY A 72 12.34 15.56 25.75
N ALA A 73 13.19 14.53 25.90
CA ALA A 73 13.33 13.47 24.90
C ALA A 73 12.03 12.65 24.77
N ARG A 74 11.53 12.52 23.54
CA ARG A 74 10.30 11.78 23.22
C ARG A 74 10.38 10.28 23.56
N ASN A 75 11.58 9.72 23.63
CA ASN A 75 11.88 8.41 24.21
C ASN A 75 13.28 8.48 24.86
N PRO A 76 13.36 8.68 26.19
CA PRO A 76 14.64 8.87 26.87
C PRO A 76 15.49 7.60 26.90
N SER A 77 14.87 6.40 26.95
CA SER A 77 15.59 5.11 26.85
C SER A 77 16.34 4.97 25.53
N ALA A 78 15.68 5.26 24.41
CA ALA A 78 16.29 5.15 23.09
C ALA A 78 17.43 6.17 22.92
N LEU A 79 17.26 7.40 23.44
CA LEU A 79 18.31 8.42 23.46
C LEU A 79 19.51 7.98 24.33
N LEU A 80 19.25 7.42 25.51
CA LEU A 80 20.29 6.90 26.41
C LEU A 80 21.10 5.79 25.74
N LEU A 81 20.43 4.78 25.18
CA LEU A 81 21.07 3.67 24.46
C LEU A 81 21.88 4.15 23.25
N SER A 82 21.40 5.16 22.51
CA SER A 82 22.17 5.76 21.41
C SER A 82 23.44 6.47 21.92
N ARG A 83 23.33 7.25 22.99
CA ARG A 83 24.50 7.95 23.59
C ARG A 83 25.55 6.98 24.12
N ILE A 84 25.13 5.87 24.73
CA ILE A 84 26.03 4.79 25.17
C ILE A 84 26.81 4.23 23.97
N GLN A 85 26.11 3.85 22.89
CA GLN A 85 26.77 3.31 21.70
C GLN A 85 27.76 4.29 21.05
N ASP A 86 27.49 5.59 21.10
CA ASP A 86 28.44 6.58 20.59
C ASP A 86 29.68 6.74 21.47
N ALA A 87 29.49 6.81 22.79
CA ALA A 87 30.58 6.91 23.76
C ALA A 87 31.50 5.68 23.71
N GLU A 88 30.94 4.48 23.52
CA GLU A 88 31.72 3.26 23.26
C GLU A 88 32.53 3.31 21.95
N LYS A 89 31.98 3.90 20.88
CA LYS A 89 32.70 4.07 19.61
C LYS A 89 33.89 5.01 19.77
N THR A 90 33.71 6.16 20.43
CA THR A 90 34.80 7.12 20.69
C THR A 90 35.84 6.55 21.65
N GLY A 91 35.45 5.81 22.69
CA GLY A 91 36.39 5.15 23.60
C GLY A 91 37.27 4.08 22.95
N ARG A 92 36.87 3.56 21.77
CA ARG A 92 37.63 2.56 21.00
C ARG A 92 38.64 3.15 20.01
N THR A 93 38.50 4.42 19.58
CA THR A 93 39.42 5.01 18.60
C THR A 93 40.76 5.42 19.22
N ASP A 94 40.74 6.01 20.42
CA ASP A 94 41.96 6.58 21.02
C ASP A 94 42.96 5.52 21.53
N ARG A 95 42.48 4.32 21.89
CA ARG A 95 43.32 3.25 22.45
C ARG A 95 44.21 2.53 21.41
N ARG A 96 44.37 3.06 20.18
CA ARG A 96 45.14 2.41 19.09
C ARG A 96 46.23 3.28 18.42
N GLY A 97 46.49 4.50 18.89
CA GLY A 97 47.52 5.39 18.34
C GLY A 97 48.55 5.82 19.38
N GLY A 98 49.70 5.14 19.47
CA GLY A 98 50.73 5.47 20.46
C GLY A 98 52.15 5.02 20.10
N HIS A 99 52.95 5.94 19.56
CA HIS A 99 54.42 5.83 19.52
C HIS A 99 55.04 7.25 19.54
N PRO A 100 55.90 7.58 20.51
CA PRO A 100 56.59 8.87 20.58
C PRO A 100 57.99 8.84 19.94
N ALA A 101 58.40 9.94 19.32
CA ALA A 101 59.78 10.21 18.90
C ALA A 101 60.10 11.71 19.09
N ALA A 102 61.37 12.06 19.31
CA ALA A 102 61.78 13.35 19.87
C ALA A 102 62.54 14.26 18.91
N GLY A 103 62.49 15.57 19.18
CA GLY A 103 63.63 16.48 19.04
C GLY A 103 63.63 17.46 17.86
N GLY A 104 64.12 18.69 18.13
CA GLY A 104 64.43 19.71 17.11
C GLY A 104 63.77 21.07 17.36
N PRO A 105 64.51 22.17 17.55
CA PRO A 105 63.95 23.49 17.83
C PRO A 105 63.93 24.46 16.63
N ALA A 106 62.95 25.37 16.67
CA ALA A 106 62.95 26.74 16.17
C ALA A 106 63.56 27.08 14.79
N HIS A 107 62.70 27.52 13.87
CA HIS A 107 63.02 28.63 12.96
C HIS A 107 61.86 29.63 12.95
N PHE A 108 62.16 30.93 13.02
CA PHE A 108 61.20 32.02 13.10
C PHE A 108 61.35 32.90 11.85
N ASP A 109 60.30 32.98 11.03
CA ASP A 109 60.32 33.72 9.76
C ASP A 109 59.10 34.67 9.68
N PRO A 110 59.27 35.99 9.93
CA PRO A 110 58.16 36.90 10.20
C PRO A 110 57.60 37.57 8.93
N ARG A 111 56.95 36.79 8.04
CA ARG A 111 56.17 37.32 6.89
C ARG A 111 55.21 36.27 6.30
N GLY A 112 53.95 36.28 6.74
CA GLY A 112 52.87 35.46 6.17
C GLY A 112 51.51 35.81 6.77
N GLY A 113 50.47 35.95 5.93
CA GLY A 113 49.14 36.40 6.35
C GLY A 113 48.33 35.35 7.13
N SER A 114 47.26 35.81 7.78
CA SER A 114 46.39 35.01 8.66
C SER A 114 45.77 33.77 7.99
N GLY A 115 46.38 32.60 8.21
CA GLY A 115 45.74 31.31 7.97
C GLY A 115 44.81 30.95 9.12
N GLY A 116 43.52 31.23 8.98
CA GLY A 116 42.50 30.78 9.94
C GLY A 116 42.45 29.26 9.99
N GLY A 117 42.48 28.68 11.19
CA GLY A 117 42.34 27.23 11.37
C GLY A 117 40.92 26.79 11.00
N TRP A 118 40.81 25.76 10.15
CA TRP A 118 39.53 25.16 9.74
C TRP A 118 38.94 24.30 10.87
N GLY A 119 38.51 24.95 11.95
CA GLY A 119 37.56 24.34 12.88
C GLY A 119 36.24 24.08 12.16
N GLY A 120 35.65 22.91 12.36
CA GLY A 120 34.27 22.67 11.98
C GLY A 120 33.31 23.55 12.79
N PRO A 121 32.02 23.65 12.40
CA PRO A 121 31.03 24.36 13.21
C PRO A 121 31.00 23.78 14.62
N SER A 122 30.88 24.65 15.62
CA SER A 122 30.70 24.21 17.01
C SER A 122 29.28 23.64 17.21
N VAL A 123 29.10 22.92 18.32
CA VAL A 123 27.77 22.45 18.74
C VAL A 123 26.81 23.62 18.96
N GLU A 124 27.33 24.78 19.40
CA GLU A 124 26.53 25.99 19.59
C GLU A 124 26.08 26.59 18.25
N ASP A 125 26.97 26.66 17.24
CA ASP A 125 26.59 27.09 15.88
C ASP A 125 25.52 26.18 15.26
N VAL A 126 25.61 24.86 15.52
CA VAL A 126 24.64 23.86 15.06
C VAL A 126 23.27 24.05 15.73
N GLU A 127 23.21 24.20 17.06
CA GLU A 127 21.96 24.45 17.77
C GLU A 127 21.34 25.81 17.43
N ASP A 128 22.15 26.84 17.20
CA ASP A 128 21.67 28.16 16.75
C ASP A 128 21.11 28.11 15.33
N PHE A 129 21.74 27.37 14.41
CA PHE A 129 21.22 27.15 13.06
C PHE A 129 19.88 26.40 13.07
N LEU A 130 19.76 25.36 13.90
CA LEU A 130 18.52 24.60 14.10
C LEU A 130 17.41 25.48 14.69
N ARG A 131 17.72 26.25 15.74
CA ARG A 131 16.76 27.13 16.45
C ARG A 131 16.25 28.26 15.56
N GLN A 132 17.07 28.77 14.65
CA GLN A 132 16.66 29.80 13.67
C GLN A 132 15.73 29.26 12.57
N ASN A 133 15.70 27.94 12.35
CA ASN A 133 15.06 27.34 11.17
C ASN A 133 13.80 26.51 11.42
N SER A 134 13.37 26.35 12.68
CA SER A 134 12.10 25.70 13.05
C SER A 134 11.91 24.32 12.40
N VAL A 135 12.99 23.53 12.37
CA VAL A 135 12.99 22.15 11.88
C VAL A 135 12.50 21.17 12.96
N ASP A 136 11.91 20.06 12.54
CA ASP A 136 11.45 19.02 13.47
C ASP A 136 12.58 18.22 14.11
N ASP A 137 12.29 17.62 15.28
CA ASP A 137 13.24 16.86 16.09
C ASP A 137 14.02 15.80 15.29
N ARG A 138 13.37 15.12 14.33
CA ARG A 138 14.00 14.05 13.55
C ARG A 138 14.99 14.60 12.54
N ALA A 139 14.68 15.74 11.91
CA ALA A 139 15.62 16.44 11.05
C ALA A 139 16.77 17.07 11.84
N ALA A 140 16.47 17.60 13.03
CA ALA A 140 17.46 18.14 13.96
C ALA A 140 18.44 17.07 14.49
N ASP A 141 17.94 15.93 14.95
CA ASP A 141 18.77 14.83 15.46
C ASP A 141 19.62 14.18 14.37
N ALA A 142 19.08 14.03 13.15
CA ALA A 142 19.85 13.60 11.99
C ALA A 142 20.99 14.59 11.66
N PHE A 143 20.78 15.90 11.87
CA PHE A 143 21.80 16.93 11.67
C PHE A 143 22.84 16.95 12.79
N ARG A 144 22.44 16.85 14.06
CA ARG A 144 23.33 16.72 15.22
C ARG A 144 24.25 15.50 15.11
N SER A 145 23.73 14.40 14.59
CA SER A 145 24.46 13.13 14.42
C SER A 145 25.34 13.08 13.16
N ALA A 146 25.37 14.14 12.36
CA ALA A 146 26.19 14.21 11.16
C ALA A 146 27.66 14.56 11.46
N ALA A 147 28.56 14.23 10.53
CA ALA A 147 29.96 14.64 10.63
C ALA A 147 30.10 16.18 10.56
N PRO A 148 31.02 16.82 11.31
CA PRO A 148 31.17 18.28 11.33
C PRO A 148 31.40 18.92 9.95
N GLN A 149 32.04 18.20 9.03
CA GLN A 149 32.23 18.64 7.64
C GLN A 149 30.90 18.71 6.88
N ALA A 150 29.99 17.76 7.12
CA ALA A 150 28.65 17.76 6.53
C ALA A 150 27.75 18.81 7.19
N GLN A 151 27.88 19.03 8.50
CA GLN A 151 27.23 20.14 9.21
C GLN A 151 27.65 21.49 8.61
N GLY A 152 28.96 21.72 8.47
CA GLY A 152 29.53 22.92 7.86
C GLY A 152 29.03 23.14 6.43
N ALA A 153 29.07 22.12 5.57
CA ALA A 153 28.59 22.22 4.19
C ALA A 153 27.08 22.48 4.04
N VAL A 154 26.26 22.14 5.05
CA VAL A 154 24.83 22.47 5.09
C VAL A 154 24.60 23.91 5.54
N MET A 155 25.40 24.39 6.50
CA MET A 155 25.34 25.76 7.05
C MET A 155 25.95 26.79 6.09
N GLU A 156 26.98 26.42 5.32
CA GLU A 156 27.57 27.21 4.23
C GLU A 156 26.55 27.45 3.09
N ARG A 157 25.62 26.51 2.86
CA ARG A 157 24.46 26.71 1.97
C ARG A 157 23.42 27.69 2.53
N GLY A 158 23.68 28.29 3.69
CA GLY A 158 22.88 29.35 4.30
C GLY A 158 21.57 28.87 4.92
N ASP A 159 20.65 29.81 5.07
CA ASP A 159 19.40 29.64 5.82
C ASP A 159 18.40 28.66 5.17
N LEU A 160 17.41 28.17 5.94
CA LEU A 160 16.31 27.30 5.45
C LEU A 160 14.93 27.97 5.56
N ARG A 161 14.80 29.13 6.23
CA ARG A 161 13.52 29.85 6.44
C ARG A 161 12.74 30.21 5.17
N SER A 162 13.37 30.19 3.99
CA SER A 162 12.73 30.39 2.69
C SER A 162 12.11 29.11 2.07
N ALA A 163 12.43 27.93 2.61
CA ALA A 163 11.91 26.65 2.12
C ALA A 163 10.49 26.39 2.63
N LYS A 164 9.62 25.87 1.74
CA LYS A 164 8.23 25.48 2.09
C LYS A 164 8.15 24.39 3.17
N ASN A 165 9.23 23.66 3.42
CA ASN A 165 9.40 22.72 4.51
C ASN A 165 10.91 22.69 4.87
N PRO A 166 11.34 23.32 5.99
CA PRO A 166 12.75 23.43 6.32
C PRO A 166 13.35 22.07 6.73
N SER A 167 12.58 21.17 7.37
CA SER A 167 13.03 19.82 7.72
C SER A 167 13.40 18.98 6.50
N ALA A 168 12.56 19.02 5.46
CA ALA A 168 12.81 18.30 4.21
C ALA A 168 14.03 18.88 3.47
N ALA A 169 14.18 20.22 3.47
CA ALA A 169 15.33 20.90 2.90
C ALA A 169 16.64 20.58 3.66
N LEU A 170 16.59 20.52 5.01
CA LEU A 170 17.71 20.11 5.85
C LEU A 170 18.17 18.69 5.53
N LEU A 171 17.24 17.73 5.52
CA LEU A 171 17.54 16.32 5.21
C LEU A 171 18.02 16.10 3.76
N ALA A 172 17.57 16.92 2.81
CA ALA A 172 18.10 16.90 1.44
C ALA A 172 19.54 17.42 1.38
N ARG A 173 19.81 18.63 1.88
CA ARG A 173 21.18 19.20 1.91
C ARG A 173 22.16 18.31 2.67
N LEU A 174 21.72 17.71 3.78
CA LEU A 174 22.52 16.78 4.57
C LEU A 174 22.88 15.52 3.78
N ARG A 175 21.94 14.95 3.02
CA ARG A 175 22.20 13.82 2.12
C ARG A 175 23.22 14.21 1.04
N ASP A 176 23.08 15.38 0.42
CA ASP A 176 24.05 15.86 -0.57
C ASP A 176 25.45 15.99 0.02
N ALA A 177 25.55 16.56 1.23
CA ALA A 177 26.82 16.77 1.93
C ALA A 177 27.49 15.45 2.36
N GLN A 178 26.70 14.43 2.71
CA GLN A 178 27.19 13.08 2.98
C GLN A 178 27.62 12.35 1.69
N SER A 179 26.84 12.46 0.61
CA SER A 179 27.18 11.85 -0.69
C SER A 179 28.39 12.49 -1.37
N GLY A 180 28.68 13.77 -1.09
CA GLY A 180 29.84 14.49 -1.66
C GLY A 180 31.21 14.04 -1.13
N GLY A 181 31.27 13.15 -0.13
CA GLY A 181 32.51 12.75 0.54
C GLY A 181 33.42 11.77 -0.21
N GLY A 182 33.01 11.24 -1.38
CA GLY A 182 33.70 10.13 -2.05
C GLY A 182 33.88 10.28 -3.56
N GLY A 183 34.77 11.17 -4.02
CA GLY A 183 35.01 11.36 -5.45
C GLY A 183 36.20 12.25 -5.83
N GLY A 184 37.43 11.70 -5.78
CA GLY A 184 38.61 12.09 -6.56
C GLY A 184 38.96 13.57 -6.77
N HIS A 185 40.07 14.05 -6.18
CA HIS A 185 40.77 15.23 -6.69
C HIS A 185 41.35 14.94 -8.10
N GLY A 186 41.01 15.74 -9.13
CA GLY A 186 41.33 15.37 -10.52
C GLY A 186 41.52 16.49 -11.58
N GLY A 187 41.32 17.76 -11.25
CA GLY A 187 41.60 18.90 -12.15
C GLY A 187 40.57 19.17 -13.26
N GLY A 188 40.72 20.31 -13.96
CA GLY A 188 39.84 20.75 -15.05
C GLY A 188 38.70 21.68 -14.60
N GLY A 189 38.83 22.99 -14.83
CA GLY A 189 37.79 23.97 -14.51
C GLY A 189 36.68 24.05 -15.56
N GLY A 190 35.45 24.30 -15.12
CA GLY A 190 34.31 24.62 -16.01
C GLY A 190 32.95 24.14 -15.51
N GLY A 191 32.80 22.83 -15.28
CA GLY A 191 31.47 22.19 -15.12
C GLY A 191 30.65 22.62 -13.89
N GLY A 192 31.28 22.93 -12.76
CA GLY A 192 30.59 23.13 -11.48
C GLY A 192 29.57 24.27 -11.43
N HIS A 193 29.75 25.32 -12.25
CA HIS A 193 28.78 26.43 -12.32
C HIS A 193 27.50 26.05 -13.08
N MET A 194 27.57 25.10 -14.02
CA MET A 194 26.42 24.68 -14.80
C MET A 194 25.49 23.79 -13.98
N GLY A 195 26.05 22.85 -13.22
CA GLY A 195 25.28 22.03 -12.26
C GLY A 195 24.49 22.90 -11.28
N ARG A 196 25.16 23.80 -10.55
CA ARG A 196 24.47 24.68 -9.59
C ARG A 196 23.35 25.50 -10.22
N ARG A 197 23.56 26.10 -11.41
CA ARG A 197 22.51 26.82 -12.16
C ARG A 197 21.33 25.93 -12.53
N LEU A 198 21.59 24.67 -12.88
CA LEU A 198 20.58 23.67 -13.22
C LEU A 198 19.79 23.23 -11.98
N GLU A 199 20.46 22.96 -10.87
CA GLU A 199 19.81 22.72 -9.57
C GLU A 199 18.91 23.90 -9.14
N ASP A 200 19.45 25.12 -9.17
CA ASP A 200 18.72 26.35 -8.78
C ASP A 200 17.47 26.56 -9.67
N PHE A 201 17.60 26.39 -10.99
CA PHE A 201 16.49 26.50 -11.94
C PHE A 201 15.41 25.45 -11.69
N LEU A 202 15.79 24.19 -11.48
CA LEU A 202 14.86 23.09 -11.22
C LEU A 202 14.09 23.30 -9.91
N HIS A 203 14.79 23.73 -8.85
CA HIS A 203 14.19 23.97 -7.54
C HIS A 203 13.23 25.17 -7.57
N ALA A 204 13.63 26.29 -8.18
CA ALA A 204 12.78 27.47 -8.33
C ALA A 204 11.55 27.22 -9.24
N SER A 205 11.66 26.29 -10.18
CA SER A 205 10.58 25.95 -11.13
C SER A 205 9.50 25.03 -10.54
N GLY A 206 9.77 24.31 -9.45
CA GLY A 206 8.80 23.42 -8.81
C GLY A 206 8.35 22.24 -9.69
N VAL A 207 9.24 21.74 -10.54
CA VAL A 207 8.99 20.58 -11.42
C VAL A 207 9.15 19.25 -10.68
N ASP A 208 8.54 18.19 -11.20
CA ASP A 208 8.73 16.83 -10.68
C ASP A 208 10.11 16.23 -11.04
N GLU A 209 10.42 15.13 -10.36
CA GLU A 209 11.70 14.42 -10.47
C GLU A 209 11.94 13.82 -11.87
N MET A 210 10.87 13.46 -12.62
CA MET A 210 11.00 12.93 -13.97
C MET A 210 11.36 14.02 -14.98
N ALA A 211 10.69 15.18 -14.91
CA ALA A 211 11.04 16.35 -15.72
C ALA A 211 12.42 16.92 -15.35
N ALA A 212 12.81 16.86 -14.07
CA ALA A 212 14.15 17.22 -13.62
C ALA A 212 15.23 16.27 -14.16
N ALA A 213 15.02 14.95 -14.08
CA ALA A 213 15.92 13.96 -14.66
C ALA A 213 16.05 14.11 -16.19
N ALA A 214 14.93 14.37 -16.88
CA ALA A 214 14.91 14.62 -18.31
C ALA A 214 15.75 15.85 -18.72
N LEU A 215 15.78 16.92 -17.92
CA LEU A 215 16.67 18.05 -18.16
C LEU A 215 18.14 17.70 -17.88
N LYS A 216 18.42 17.02 -16.76
CA LYS A 216 19.79 16.60 -16.39
C LYS A 216 20.43 15.65 -17.42
N ALA A 217 19.62 14.87 -18.14
CA ALA A 217 20.06 13.99 -19.22
C ALA A 217 20.27 14.69 -20.59
N CYS A 218 20.06 16.00 -20.70
CA CYS A 218 20.29 16.75 -21.95
C CYS A 218 21.74 17.21 -22.13
N HIS A 219 22.14 17.51 -23.37
CA HIS A 219 23.42 18.16 -23.67
C HIS A 219 23.52 19.53 -22.95
N PRO A 220 24.70 19.98 -22.46
CA PRO A 220 24.82 21.23 -21.72
C PRO A 220 24.29 22.47 -22.45
N GLU A 221 24.38 22.52 -23.78
CA GLU A 221 23.80 23.60 -24.60
C GLU A 221 22.26 23.64 -24.51
N VAL A 222 21.61 22.48 -24.57
CA VAL A 222 20.15 22.34 -24.40
C VAL A 222 19.75 22.70 -22.97
N GLN A 223 20.54 22.29 -21.97
CA GLN A 223 20.32 22.69 -20.59
C GLN A 223 20.44 24.23 -20.43
N MET A 224 21.46 24.85 -21.06
CA MET A 224 21.66 26.30 -21.04
C MET A 224 20.48 27.03 -21.69
N ALA A 225 20.07 26.64 -22.89
CA ALA A 225 18.97 27.26 -23.62
C ALA A 225 17.63 27.19 -22.85
N VAL A 226 17.35 26.07 -22.19
CA VAL A 226 16.16 25.90 -21.32
C VAL A 226 16.20 26.82 -20.09
N ILE A 227 17.37 26.96 -19.44
CA ILE A 227 17.56 27.82 -18.27
C ILE A 227 17.50 29.31 -18.66
N GLU A 228 18.14 29.68 -19.77
CA GLU A 228 18.25 31.06 -20.26
C GLU A 228 16.90 31.63 -20.71
N LYS A 229 15.99 30.78 -21.22
CA LYS A 229 14.60 31.15 -21.55
C LYS A 229 13.68 31.40 -20.33
N GLN A 230 14.19 31.24 -19.11
CA GLN A 230 13.60 31.57 -17.79
C GLN A 230 12.21 31.00 -17.44
N SER A 231 11.98 30.80 -16.14
CA SER A 231 10.73 30.38 -15.47
C SER A 231 9.70 29.56 -16.26
N VAL A 232 9.54 28.28 -15.89
CA VAL A 232 8.31 27.51 -16.19
C VAL A 232 7.26 27.62 -15.08
N GLY A 233 7.59 28.27 -13.94
CA GLY A 233 6.75 28.28 -12.73
C GLY A 233 5.41 29.03 -12.85
N ALA A 234 5.21 29.80 -13.92
CA ALA A 234 3.91 30.43 -14.24
C ALA A 234 2.97 29.51 -15.04
N ALA A 235 3.43 28.34 -15.50
CA ALA A 235 2.62 27.39 -16.24
C ALA A 235 1.71 26.57 -15.31
N ARG A 236 0.48 26.26 -15.77
CA ARG A 236 -0.50 25.44 -15.03
C ARG A 236 0.00 24.03 -14.68
N ASN A 237 1.01 23.53 -15.41
CA ASN A 237 1.85 22.40 -15.02
C ASN A 237 3.29 22.74 -15.44
N PRO A 238 4.22 22.99 -14.49
CA PRO A 238 5.58 23.39 -14.82
C PRO A 238 6.39 22.23 -15.44
N SER A 239 6.13 20.99 -15.04
CA SER A 239 6.81 19.81 -15.59
C SER A 239 6.50 19.58 -17.06
N SER A 240 5.21 19.67 -17.45
CA SER A 240 4.81 19.55 -18.86
C SER A 240 5.37 20.71 -19.70
N ALA A 241 5.43 21.92 -19.15
CA ALA A 241 6.03 23.07 -19.82
C ALA A 241 7.55 22.91 -19.98
N LEU A 242 8.24 22.33 -18.99
CA LEU A 242 9.66 22.02 -19.07
C LEU A 242 9.95 20.93 -20.12
N LEU A 243 9.19 19.83 -20.11
CA LEU A 243 9.34 18.75 -21.10
C LEU A 243 9.04 19.20 -22.54
N ALA A 244 8.10 20.14 -22.73
CA ALA A 244 7.90 20.79 -24.02
C ALA A 244 9.13 21.58 -24.46
N ARG A 245 9.62 22.51 -23.62
CA ARG A 245 10.83 23.30 -23.93
C ARG A 245 12.06 22.42 -24.21
N ILE A 246 12.27 21.34 -23.46
CA ILE A 246 13.36 20.38 -23.71
C ILE A 246 13.27 19.78 -25.11
N ARG A 247 12.06 19.49 -25.61
CA ARG A 247 11.85 19.01 -26.98
C ARG A 247 12.15 20.11 -28.00
N ASP A 248 11.63 21.32 -27.77
CA ASP A 248 11.80 22.48 -28.66
C ASP A 248 13.29 22.84 -28.80
N GLU A 249 14.05 22.90 -27.69
CA GLU A 249 15.49 23.16 -27.72
C GLU A 249 16.30 22.01 -28.35
N LYS A 250 15.89 20.74 -28.18
CA LYS A 250 16.52 19.61 -28.89
C LYS A 250 16.30 19.68 -30.40
N GLN A 251 15.10 20.06 -30.83
CA GLN A 251 14.78 20.25 -32.25
C GLN A 251 15.52 21.47 -32.83
N ALA A 252 15.63 22.57 -32.07
CA ALA A 252 16.42 23.73 -32.45
C ALA A 252 17.92 23.42 -32.57
N ALA A 253 18.50 22.67 -31.61
CA ALA A 253 19.89 22.24 -31.66
C ALA A 253 20.18 21.31 -32.86
N ALA A 254 19.27 20.37 -33.15
CA ALA A 254 19.37 19.52 -34.35
C ALA A 254 19.28 20.33 -35.65
N ALA A 255 18.39 21.32 -35.73
CA ALA A 255 18.27 22.23 -36.87
C ALA A 255 19.46 23.20 -37.02
N ALA A 256 20.17 23.51 -35.92
CA ALA A 256 21.35 24.38 -35.90
C ALA A 256 22.64 23.69 -36.41
N GLY A 257 22.60 22.39 -36.72
CA GLY A 257 23.55 21.72 -37.61
C GLY A 257 25.03 21.76 -37.21
N HIS A 258 25.36 21.86 -35.92
CA HIS A 258 26.75 21.91 -35.44
C HIS A 258 27.40 20.51 -35.46
N PRO A 259 28.47 20.26 -36.25
CA PRO A 259 29.13 18.97 -36.30
C PRO A 259 30.09 18.79 -35.10
N GLY A 260 29.67 18.00 -34.11
CA GLY A 260 30.55 17.56 -33.02
C GLY A 260 31.75 16.77 -33.56
N GLY A 261 32.96 17.21 -33.24
CA GLY A 261 34.18 16.75 -33.90
C GLY A 261 34.70 15.37 -33.47
N ALA A 262 35.18 14.59 -34.43
CA ALA A 262 36.11 13.47 -34.23
C ALA A 262 37.56 13.93 -34.48
N PRO A 263 38.59 13.31 -33.88
CA PRO A 263 39.96 13.82 -33.92
C PRO A 263 40.64 13.67 -35.29
N SER A 264 41.47 14.66 -35.64
CA SER A 264 42.09 14.80 -36.96
C SER A 264 43.17 13.76 -37.27
N ALA A 265 43.18 13.30 -38.54
CA ALA A 265 44.34 12.70 -39.20
C ALA A 265 44.65 13.46 -40.51
N HIS A 266 45.89 13.39 -41.00
CA HIS A 266 46.40 14.22 -42.11
C HIS A 266 45.75 13.94 -43.48
N GLY A 267 45.61 14.97 -44.35
CA GLY A 267 45.47 14.71 -45.79
C GLY A 267 45.02 15.86 -46.71
N SER A 268 45.98 16.56 -47.33
CA SER A 268 46.02 17.11 -48.70
C SER A 268 44.74 17.42 -49.52
N HIS A 269 44.72 18.63 -50.11
CA HIS A 269 44.09 19.05 -51.40
C HIS A 269 43.08 18.13 -52.13
N GLY A 270 41.90 18.66 -52.44
CA GLY A 270 41.02 18.16 -53.50
C GLY A 270 39.90 19.14 -53.86
N SER A 271 39.92 19.69 -55.08
CA SER A 271 38.88 20.58 -55.63
C SER A 271 38.19 19.89 -56.80
N TRP A 272 36.89 19.58 -56.70
CA TRP A 272 36.05 19.14 -57.82
C TRP A 272 34.60 19.62 -57.66
N GLU A 273 33.90 19.72 -58.79
CA GLU A 273 32.57 20.31 -58.92
C GLU A 273 31.43 19.30 -58.65
N ALA A 274 30.20 19.79 -58.51
CA ALA A 274 29.01 18.97 -58.24
C ALA A 274 28.60 18.09 -59.44
N PRO A 275 27.79 17.04 -59.19
CA PRO A 275 26.40 17.14 -59.64
C PRO A 275 25.35 16.51 -58.70
N HIS A 276 24.08 16.67 -59.08
CA HIS A 276 22.86 16.22 -58.39
C HIS A 276 22.83 14.73 -57.98
N ALA A 277 22.25 14.43 -56.81
CA ALA A 277 21.79 13.10 -56.42
C ALA A 277 20.43 13.18 -55.68
N GLY A 278 19.62 12.13 -55.83
CA GLY A 278 18.17 12.12 -55.61
C GLY A 278 17.64 12.38 -54.19
N GLN A 279 16.32 12.60 -54.13
CA GLN A 279 15.52 12.60 -52.91
C GLN A 279 15.53 11.22 -52.25
N PHE A 280 16.54 10.94 -51.43
CA PHE A 280 16.46 9.87 -50.46
C PHE A 280 15.42 10.24 -49.39
N HIS A 281 14.20 9.72 -49.53
CA HIS A 281 13.33 9.54 -48.38
C HIS A 281 14.02 8.57 -47.42
N GLN A 282 14.75 9.13 -46.47
CA GLN A 282 15.46 8.39 -45.44
C GLN A 282 14.41 7.60 -44.65
N GLN A 283 14.37 6.27 -44.85
CA GLN A 283 13.37 5.40 -44.25
C GLN A 283 13.59 5.37 -42.74
N ARG A 284 12.82 6.22 -42.04
CA ARG A 284 12.73 6.24 -40.58
C ARG A 284 12.48 4.83 -40.07
N SER A 285 13.23 4.44 -39.05
CA SER A 285 13.12 3.09 -38.50
C SER A 285 11.73 2.86 -37.89
N LEU A 286 11.27 1.60 -37.82
CA LEU A 286 10.01 1.27 -37.18
C LEU A 286 9.97 1.77 -35.72
N GLY A 287 11.09 1.66 -34.99
CA GLY A 287 11.24 2.22 -33.64
C GLY A 287 11.08 3.74 -33.58
N GLU A 288 11.62 4.49 -34.54
CA GLU A 288 11.45 5.96 -34.62
C GLU A 288 9.98 6.33 -34.84
N HIS A 289 9.25 5.59 -35.68
CA HIS A 289 7.81 5.77 -35.86
C HIS A 289 7.01 5.39 -34.60
N ILE A 290 7.42 4.37 -33.86
CA ILE A 290 6.79 3.97 -32.59
C ILE A 290 6.96 5.06 -31.53
N GLU A 291 8.16 5.62 -31.35
CA GLU A 291 8.39 6.69 -30.37
C GLU A 291 7.65 7.98 -30.76
N ASP A 292 7.69 8.41 -32.02
CA ASP A 292 6.91 9.56 -32.51
C ASP A 292 5.39 9.33 -32.26
N PHE A 293 4.88 8.12 -32.51
CA PHE A 293 3.48 7.77 -32.27
C PHE A 293 3.10 7.79 -30.78
N LEU A 294 3.91 7.19 -29.90
CA LEU A 294 3.67 7.13 -28.46
C LEU A 294 3.71 8.53 -27.83
N VAL A 295 4.72 9.33 -28.17
CA VAL A 295 4.88 10.71 -27.71
C VAL A 295 3.76 11.61 -28.23
N ALA A 296 3.34 11.45 -29.49
CA ALA A 296 2.23 12.21 -30.07
C ALA A 296 0.85 11.78 -29.54
N SER A 297 0.74 10.60 -28.92
CA SER A 297 -0.50 10.03 -28.40
C SER A 297 -0.71 10.24 -26.90
N GLY A 298 0.34 10.55 -26.13
CA GLY A 298 0.23 10.75 -24.67
C GLY A 298 -0.07 9.47 -23.89
N VAL A 299 0.49 8.35 -24.35
CA VAL A 299 0.36 7.02 -23.76
C VAL A 299 1.26 6.88 -22.52
N ASP A 300 0.84 6.10 -21.51
CA ASP A 300 1.65 5.81 -20.32
C ASP A 300 2.76 4.78 -20.58
N GLY A 301 3.72 4.68 -19.65
CA GLY A 301 4.89 3.81 -19.79
C GLY A 301 4.54 2.34 -20.06
N HIS A 302 3.57 1.77 -19.33
CA HIS A 302 3.25 0.34 -19.47
C HIS A 302 2.62 0.01 -20.82
N ALA A 303 1.69 0.84 -21.30
CA ALA A 303 1.12 0.68 -22.63
C ALA A 303 2.12 1.00 -23.76
N ALA A 304 3.09 1.88 -23.51
CA ALA A 304 4.20 2.14 -24.42
C ALA A 304 5.16 0.95 -24.53
N ASP A 305 5.58 0.37 -23.41
CA ASP A 305 6.48 -0.79 -23.37
C ASP A 305 5.82 -2.03 -23.99
N ALA A 306 4.53 -2.25 -23.74
CA ALA A 306 3.75 -3.30 -24.42
C ALA A 306 3.76 -3.16 -25.96
N LEU A 307 3.80 -1.94 -26.50
CA LEU A 307 3.97 -1.73 -27.95
C LEU A 307 5.41 -2.00 -28.39
N ARG A 308 6.42 -1.56 -27.63
CA ARG A 308 7.86 -1.77 -27.94
C ARG A 308 8.25 -3.25 -27.96
N GLU A 309 7.68 -4.05 -27.05
CA GLU A 309 7.96 -5.49 -26.92
C GLU A 309 7.14 -6.36 -27.88
N SER A 310 6.08 -5.83 -28.48
CA SER A 310 5.25 -6.56 -29.45
C SER A 310 6.00 -6.85 -30.77
N PRO A 311 5.75 -7.99 -31.45
CA PRO A 311 6.34 -8.29 -32.75
C PRO A 311 6.13 -7.20 -33.81
N ALA A 312 7.12 -6.99 -34.68
CA ALA A 312 7.14 -5.90 -35.66
C ALA A 312 5.85 -5.78 -36.52
N GLY A 313 5.32 -6.90 -37.04
CA GLY A 313 4.06 -6.87 -37.80
C GLY A 313 2.83 -6.47 -36.98
N GLN A 314 2.86 -6.67 -35.66
CA GLN A 314 1.83 -6.21 -34.73
C GLN A 314 1.98 -4.71 -34.42
N GLN A 315 3.22 -4.22 -34.31
CA GLN A 315 3.53 -2.80 -34.20
C GLN A 315 3.07 -2.03 -35.45
N GLU A 316 3.44 -2.51 -36.64
CA GLU A 316 3.02 -1.96 -37.93
C GLU A 316 1.48 -1.95 -38.06
N ALA A 317 0.81 -3.04 -37.70
CA ALA A 317 -0.64 -3.11 -37.70
C ALA A 317 -1.30 -2.10 -36.75
N VAL A 318 -0.72 -1.85 -35.57
CA VAL A 318 -1.23 -0.84 -34.62
C VAL A 318 -1.04 0.59 -35.13
N LEU A 319 0.11 0.88 -35.74
CA LEU A 319 0.39 2.18 -36.38
C LEU A 319 -0.54 2.42 -37.58
N ALA A 320 -0.84 1.39 -38.36
CA ALA A 320 -1.73 1.46 -39.53
C ALA A 320 -3.20 1.80 -39.18
N ILE A 321 -3.62 1.61 -37.92
CA ILE A 321 -4.97 2.02 -37.45
C ILE A 321 -5.07 3.55 -37.21
N GLY A 322 -3.97 4.30 -37.35
CA GLY A 322 -3.94 5.77 -37.25
C GLY A 322 -3.75 6.27 -35.81
N ASP A 323 -3.86 7.57 -35.56
CA ASP A 323 -3.51 8.14 -34.24
C ASP A 323 -4.48 7.78 -33.10
N LEU A 324 -4.08 8.13 -31.87
CA LEU A 324 -4.87 7.96 -30.64
C LEU A 324 -5.33 9.31 -30.03
N LYS A 325 -5.11 10.44 -30.69
CA LYS A 325 -5.33 11.79 -30.13
C LYS A 325 -6.80 12.11 -29.85
N SER A 326 -7.71 11.40 -30.52
CA SER A 326 -9.15 11.47 -30.29
C SER A 326 -9.69 10.48 -29.23
N ALA A 327 -8.80 9.70 -28.58
CA ALA A 327 -9.16 8.76 -27.53
C ALA A 327 -9.20 9.43 -26.15
N ARG A 328 -10.27 9.19 -25.39
CA ARG A 328 -10.42 9.67 -24.00
C ARG A 328 -9.42 9.03 -23.02
N ASN A 329 -8.88 7.86 -23.38
CA ASN A 329 -7.75 7.21 -22.73
C ASN A 329 -6.93 6.54 -23.85
N PRO A 330 -5.78 7.10 -24.28
CA PRO A 330 -5.02 6.58 -25.40
C PRO A 330 -4.38 5.23 -25.08
N SER A 331 -3.89 5.02 -23.85
CA SER A 331 -3.29 3.75 -23.40
C SER A 331 -4.26 2.57 -23.47
N ALA A 332 -5.50 2.76 -22.98
CA ALA A 332 -6.51 1.71 -23.02
C ALA A 332 -6.92 1.35 -24.46
N VAL A 333 -6.92 2.32 -25.37
CA VAL A 333 -7.18 2.07 -26.79
C VAL A 333 -5.97 1.41 -27.47
N LEU A 334 -4.75 1.75 -27.09
CA LEU A 334 -3.53 1.08 -27.57
C LEU A 334 -3.50 -0.40 -27.17
N LEU A 335 -3.72 -0.71 -25.89
CA LEU A 335 -3.75 -2.09 -25.39
C LEU A 335 -4.89 -2.90 -26.02
N ALA A 336 -6.04 -2.28 -26.28
CA ALA A 336 -7.13 -2.91 -27.04
C ALA A 336 -6.71 -3.20 -28.49
N ARG A 337 -6.13 -2.23 -29.21
CA ARG A 337 -5.62 -2.44 -30.57
C ARG A 337 -4.56 -3.54 -30.63
N LEU A 338 -3.60 -3.56 -29.69
CA LEU A 338 -2.60 -4.61 -29.59
C LEU A 338 -3.24 -5.99 -29.46
N ARG A 339 -4.15 -6.18 -28.51
CA ARG A 339 -4.87 -7.45 -28.32
C ARG A 339 -5.66 -7.87 -29.57
N ASP A 340 -6.26 -6.90 -30.26
CA ASP A 340 -7.10 -7.16 -31.43
C ASP A 340 -6.27 -7.37 -32.72
N THR A 341 -5.00 -6.92 -32.77
CA THR A 341 -4.01 -7.27 -33.81
C THR A 341 -3.19 -8.54 -33.50
N THR A 342 -3.29 -9.11 -32.29
CA THR A 342 -2.67 -10.40 -31.98
C THR A 342 -3.34 -11.52 -32.79
N PRO A 343 -2.63 -12.24 -33.69
CA PRO A 343 -3.24 -13.29 -34.49
C PRO A 343 -3.68 -14.46 -33.60
N ARG A 344 -4.99 -14.66 -33.47
CA ARG A 344 -5.56 -15.83 -32.76
C ARG A 344 -5.11 -17.12 -33.44
N SER A 345 -4.21 -17.87 -32.81
CA SER A 345 -3.75 -19.17 -33.27
C SER A 345 -4.92 -20.08 -33.60
N SER A 346 -5.03 -20.49 -34.87
CA SER A 346 -6.17 -21.21 -35.39
C SER A 346 -6.16 -22.67 -34.93
N ALA A 347 -6.80 -22.95 -33.79
CA ALA A 347 -7.20 -24.29 -33.44
C ALA A 347 -8.18 -24.84 -34.50
N GLY A 348 -7.74 -25.83 -35.27
CA GLY A 348 -8.55 -26.44 -36.33
C GLY A 348 -9.73 -27.26 -35.77
N PRO A 349 -10.82 -27.43 -36.53
CA PRO A 349 -11.96 -28.23 -36.11
C PRO A 349 -11.60 -29.73 -36.05
N PRO A 350 -12.16 -30.51 -35.12
CA PRO A 350 -11.87 -31.94 -34.98
C PRO A 350 -12.43 -32.74 -36.16
N GLY A 351 -11.56 -33.37 -36.94
CA GLY A 351 -11.96 -34.23 -38.05
C GLY A 351 -12.46 -35.60 -37.58
N HIS A 352 -13.61 -36.04 -38.08
CA HIS A 352 -14.04 -37.43 -37.97
C HIS A 352 -13.08 -38.35 -38.76
N GLN A 353 -12.62 -39.42 -38.12
CA GLN A 353 -12.14 -40.62 -38.80
C GLN A 353 -12.76 -41.86 -38.15
N GLY A 354 -13.43 -42.69 -38.95
CA GLY A 354 -13.78 -44.06 -38.58
C GLY A 354 -12.73 -45.00 -39.17
N GLY A 355 -12.14 -45.87 -38.35
CA GLY A 355 -11.13 -46.82 -38.79
C GLY A 355 -11.73 -48.10 -39.40
N HIS A 356 -11.05 -48.68 -40.37
CA HIS A 356 -11.30 -50.04 -40.83
C HIS A 356 -9.99 -50.81 -41.01
N HIS A 357 -9.89 -51.94 -40.30
CA HIS A 357 -8.95 -53.05 -40.46
C HIS A 357 -9.15 -53.74 -41.85
N ASP A 358 -8.21 -54.49 -42.46
CA ASP A 358 -6.86 -54.93 -42.06
C ASP A 358 -5.91 -55.18 -43.30
N PRO A 359 -4.83 -56.01 -43.35
CA PRO A 359 -3.62 -55.68 -44.12
C PRO A 359 -3.42 -56.54 -45.39
N HIS A 360 -2.28 -56.34 -46.11
CA HIS A 360 -1.40 -57.46 -46.51
C HIS A 360 -0.09 -57.04 -47.23
N HIS A 361 0.95 -57.89 -47.07
CA HIS A 361 2.12 -58.13 -47.96
C HIS A 361 3.18 -57.03 -48.23
N ALA A 362 4.42 -57.32 -47.79
CA ALA A 362 5.68 -56.98 -48.48
C ALA A 362 6.22 -58.26 -49.18
N PRO A 363 7.31 -58.25 -49.99
CA PRO A 363 8.68 -58.33 -49.41
C PRO A 363 9.89 -57.81 -50.26
N HIS A 364 11.09 -57.82 -49.64
CA HIS A 364 12.49 -57.83 -50.20
C HIS A 364 12.96 -56.74 -51.18
N HIS A 365 14.08 -56.03 -50.94
CA HIS A 365 15.49 -56.49 -51.08
C HIS A 365 16.49 -55.59 -50.29
N HIS A 366 17.61 -56.12 -49.74
CA HIS A 366 19.02 -55.89 -50.15
C HIS A 366 19.40 -54.44 -50.55
N ALA A 367 20.49 -53.79 -50.06
CA ALA A 367 21.63 -54.19 -49.19
C ALA A 367 22.26 -52.89 -48.55
N GLN A 368 23.47 -52.75 -47.96
CA GLN A 368 24.68 -53.61 -47.86
C GLN A 368 25.54 -53.39 -46.57
N GLN A 369 26.69 -52.68 -46.65
CA GLN A 369 27.83 -52.66 -45.70
C GLN A 369 28.50 -51.23 -45.72
N HIS A 370 29.30 -50.70 -44.78
CA HIS A 370 30.55 -51.21 -44.18
C HIS A 370 31.00 -50.47 -42.86
N HIS A 371 31.72 -51.21 -41.98
CA HIS A 371 32.86 -50.84 -41.11
C HIS A 371 32.81 -49.72 -40.01
N ALA A 372 32.79 -50.17 -38.73
CA ALA A 372 33.80 -50.01 -37.63
C ALA A 372 34.48 -48.64 -37.27
N PRO A 373 35.10 -48.46 -36.06
CA PRO A 373 35.15 -49.26 -34.81
C PRO A 373 34.56 -48.47 -33.59
N PRO A 374 34.65 -48.91 -32.30
CA PRO A 374 33.84 -48.33 -31.22
C PRO A 374 34.48 -47.11 -30.52
N PHE A 375 33.64 -46.20 -30.03
CA PHE A 375 34.01 -45.15 -29.07
C PHE A 375 33.13 -45.18 -27.81
N ALA A 376 33.70 -44.66 -26.72
CA ALA A 376 33.21 -44.79 -25.35
C ALA A 376 31.72 -44.50 -25.13
N VAL A 377 31.07 -45.36 -24.34
CA VAL A 377 29.85 -44.99 -23.62
C VAL A 377 30.26 -43.97 -22.54
N PRO A 378 29.72 -42.75 -22.50
CA PRO A 378 29.96 -41.85 -21.39
C PRO A 378 29.33 -42.44 -20.13
N HIS A 379 30.07 -42.36 -19.01
CA HIS A 379 29.71 -43.00 -17.75
C HIS A 379 28.33 -42.52 -17.27
N VAL A 380 27.44 -43.46 -16.93
CA VAL A 380 26.31 -43.12 -16.04
C VAL A 380 26.92 -42.72 -14.70
N GLY A 381 26.81 -41.44 -14.36
CA GLY A 381 27.26 -40.90 -13.09
C GLY A 381 26.31 -41.29 -11.98
N TYR A 382 26.45 -42.51 -11.45
CA TYR A 382 25.93 -42.81 -10.12
C TYR A 382 26.55 -41.81 -9.13
N PRO A 383 25.77 -41.21 -8.22
CA PRO A 383 26.34 -40.32 -7.20
C PRO A 383 27.35 -41.10 -6.35
N PRO A 384 28.44 -40.47 -5.89
CA PRO A 384 29.47 -41.15 -5.12
C PRO A 384 28.89 -41.73 -3.83
N LEU A 385 29.09 -43.04 -3.65
CA LEU A 385 28.70 -43.77 -2.44
C LEU A 385 29.40 -43.17 -1.21
N GLY A 386 28.69 -42.30 -0.47
CA GLY A 386 29.24 -41.61 0.69
C GLY A 386 28.63 -40.24 1.03
N ARG A 387 27.82 -39.62 0.15
CA ARG A 387 27.06 -38.40 0.52
C ARG A 387 25.82 -38.78 1.33
N ASP A 388 25.75 -38.33 2.59
CA ASP A 388 24.55 -38.48 3.42
C ASP A 388 23.49 -37.44 3.00
N LEU A 389 22.70 -37.80 1.99
CA LEU A 389 21.63 -36.95 1.48
C LEU A 389 20.51 -36.70 2.50
N HIS A 390 20.38 -37.52 3.55
CA HIS A 390 19.41 -37.28 4.61
C HIS A 390 19.94 -36.27 5.64
N GLY A 391 21.21 -36.40 6.03
CA GLY A 391 21.90 -35.40 6.85
C GLY A 391 21.98 -34.03 6.18
N ASP A 392 22.37 -33.97 4.91
CA ASP A 392 22.38 -32.73 4.11
C ASP A 392 20.98 -32.09 4.01
N LEU A 393 19.93 -32.91 3.86
CA LEU A 393 18.54 -32.46 3.75
C LEU A 393 18.04 -31.83 5.06
N GLU A 394 18.14 -32.54 6.18
CA GLU A 394 17.66 -32.01 7.47
C GLU A 394 18.50 -30.81 7.94
N HIS A 395 19.81 -30.77 7.61
CA HIS A 395 20.66 -29.60 7.85
C HIS A 395 20.19 -28.37 7.05
N PHE A 396 19.91 -28.54 5.76
CA PHE A 396 19.39 -27.48 4.89
C PHE A 396 18.03 -26.94 5.36
N LEU A 397 17.10 -27.84 5.74
CA LEU A 397 15.78 -27.48 6.26
C LEU A 397 15.89 -26.69 7.58
N ALA A 398 16.76 -27.13 8.49
CA ALA A 398 16.98 -26.47 9.77
C ALA A 398 17.64 -25.08 9.66
N GLU A 399 18.57 -24.88 8.72
CA GLU A 399 19.21 -23.57 8.51
C GLU A 399 18.28 -22.53 7.89
N GLN A 400 17.45 -22.93 6.92
CA GLN A 400 16.70 -21.99 6.09
C GLN A 400 15.31 -21.62 6.65
N GLN A 401 14.95 -22.08 7.86
CA GLN A 401 13.64 -21.84 8.50
C GLN A 401 12.44 -22.20 7.60
N ILE A 402 12.53 -23.36 6.95
CA ILE A 402 11.48 -23.92 6.11
C ILE A 402 10.32 -24.43 6.99
N ASP A 403 9.07 -24.22 6.56
CA ASP A 403 7.91 -24.79 7.24
C ASP A 403 7.76 -26.30 6.97
N GLU A 404 7.04 -27.00 7.85
CA GLU A 404 6.94 -28.47 7.81
C GLU A 404 6.32 -29.00 6.50
N MET A 405 5.42 -28.23 5.86
CA MET A 405 4.78 -28.63 4.59
C MET A 405 5.77 -28.53 3.42
N ALA A 406 6.56 -27.46 3.34
CA ALA A 406 7.63 -27.33 2.36
C ALA A 406 8.81 -28.30 2.64
N ALA A 407 9.02 -28.67 3.91
CA ALA A 407 9.97 -29.71 4.31
C ALA A 407 9.52 -31.12 3.89
N GLU A 408 8.27 -31.49 4.16
CA GLU A 408 7.65 -32.75 3.74
C GLU A 408 7.64 -32.89 2.22
N ALA A 409 7.24 -31.83 1.49
CA ALA A 409 7.28 -31.80 0.03
C ALA A 409 8.69 -31.95 -0.56
N LEU A 410 9.74 -31.55 0.19
CA LEU A 410 11.13 -31.82 -0.19
C LEU A 410 11.53 -33.27 0.13
N ARG A 411 11.20 -33.80 1.31
CA ARG A 411 11.47 -35.20 1.71
C ARG A 411 10.84 -36.22 0.75
N ASP A 412 9.65 -35.92 0.23
CA ASP A 412 8.93 -36.73 -0.77
C ASP A 412 9.46 -36.57 -2.22
N CYS A 413 10.55 -35.83 -2.44
CA CYS A 413 11.19 -35.74 -3.76
C CYS A 413 12.06 -36.98 -4.09
N PRO A 414 12.09 -37.42 -5.36
CA PRO A 414 13.10 -38.38 -5.82
C PRO A 414 14.54 -37.90 -5.54
N PRO A 415 15.51 -38.80 -5.28
CA PRO A 415 16.90 -38.43 -5.00
C PRO A 415 17.54 -37.49 -6.04
N GLU A 416 17.18 -37.66 -7.31
CA GLU A 416 17.66 -36.86 -8.44
C GLU A 416 17.15 -35.40 -8.37
N VAL A 417 15.94 -35.21 -7.82
CA VAL A 417 15.35 -33.90 -7.56
C VAL A 417 15.95 -33.29 -6.29
N LEU A 418 16.07 -34.09 -5.21
CA LEU A 418 16.68 -33.67 -3.95
C LEU A 418 18.08 -33.06 -4.16
N VAL A 419 18.97 -33.77 -4.87
CA VAL A 419 20.34 -33.30 -5.14
C VAL A 419 20.34 -31.92 -5.80
N VAL A 420 19.56 -31.74 -6.87
CA VAL A 420 19.57 -30.49 -7.65
C VAL A 420 18.85 -29.35 -6.93
N VAL A 421 17.86 -29.63 -6.08
CA VAL A 421 17.22 -28.61 -5.21
C VAL A 421 18.20 -28.15 -4.12
N LEU A 422 18.87 -29.08 -3.43
CA LEU A 422 19.87 -28.78 -2.39
C LEU A 422 21.10 -28.05 -2.96
N GLU A 423 21.54 -28.38 -4.18
CA GLU A 423 22.65 -27.69 -4.86
C GLU A 423 22.29 -26.28 -5.33
N ARG A 424 21.03 -26.01 -5.69
CA ARG A 424 20.57 -24.68 -6.12
C ARG A 424 20.18 -23.77 -4.95
N GLY A 425 19.69 -24.35 -3.86
CA GLY A 425 19.26 -23.65 -2.65
C GLY A 425 18.13 -22.61 -2.84
N VAL A 426 17.85 -21.91 -1.73
CA VAL A 426 16.80 -20.87 -1.61
C VAL A 426 17.29 -19.59 -0.91
N ALA A 427 18.58 -19.49 -0.62
CA ALA A 427 19.17 -18.39 0.14
C ALA A 427 18.92 -17.02 -0.54
N GLY A 428 18.52 -16.02 0.26
CA GLY A 428 18.18 -14.68 -0.21
C GLY A 428 16.73 -14.47 -0.66
N ALA A 429 15.90 -15.53 -0.71
CA ALA A 429 14.46 -15.39 -0.90
C ALA A 429 13.80 -14.67 0.28
N ARG A 430 12.76 -13.85 0.02
CA ARG A 430 11.95 -13.19 1.07
C ARG A 430 11.05 -14.16 1.85
N ASN A 431 10.69 -15.29 1.23
CA ASN A 431 10.03 -16.43 1.85
C ASN A 431 10.75 -17.70 1.33
N PRO A 432 11.52 -18.41 2.17
CA PRO A 432 12.34 -19.52 1.72
C PRO A 432 11.50 -20.77 1.41
N SER A 433 10.38 -21.00 2.12
CA SER A 433 9.46 -22.11 1.82
C SER A 433 8.81 -21.99 0.44
N SER A 434 8.27 -20.81 0.10
CA SER A 434 7.66 -20.60 -1.22
C SER A 434 8.69 -20.71 -2.36
N ALA A 435 9.92 -20.23 -2.12
CA ALA A 435 11.03 -20.41 -3.05
C ALA A 435 11.44 -21.88 -3.19
N LEU A 436 11.38 -22.67 -2.10
CA LEU A 436 11.67 -24.10 -2.12
C LEU A 436 10.63 -24.88 -2.93
N LEU A 437 9.34 -24.63 -2.70
CA LEU A 437 8.25 -25.26 -3.44
C LEU A 437 8.30 -24.91 -4.95
N ALA A 438 8.65 -23.66 -5.29
CA ALA A 438 8.90 -23.26 -6.67
C ALA A 438 10.11 -24.02 -7.26
N ARG A 439 11.23 -24.08 -6.54
CA ARG A 439 12.45 -24.80 -6.96
C ARG A 439 12.21 -26.29 -7.17
N ILE A 440 11.44 -26.94 -6.30
CA ILE A 440 11.03 -28.34 -6.45
C ILE A 440 10.25 -28.54 -7.76
N ARG A 441 9.33 -27.63 -8.11
CA ARG A 441 8.56 -27.68 -9.36
C ARG A 441 9.44 -27.47 -10.60
N GLU A 442 10.34 -26.49 -10.59
CA GLU A 442 11.35 -26.28 -11.65
C GLU A 442 12.16 -27.56 -11.90
N VAL A 443 12.74 -28.13 -10.84
CA VAL A 443 13.62 -29.30 -10.95
C VAL A 443 12.84 -30.55 -11.34
N ARG A 444 11.63 -30.78 -10.82
CA ARG A 444 10.75 -31.89 -11.27
C ARG A 444 10.43 -31.77 -12.76
N ALA A 445 10.14 -30.55 -13.27
CA ALA A 445 9.90 -30.32 -14.68
C ALA A 445 11.16 -30.58 -15.54
N GLU A 446 12.33 -30.06 -15.13
CA GLU A 446 13.61 -30.30 -15.82
C GLU A 446 14.00 -31.78 -15.86
N VAL A 447 13.91 -32.50 -14.73
CA VAL A 447 14.21 -33.94 -14.66
C VAL A 447 13.24 -34.73 -15.53
N GLY A 448 11.94 -34.42 -15.50
CA GLY A 448 10.94 -35.01 -16.38
C GLY A 448 11.23 -34.83 -17.88
N HIS A 449 11.74 -33.66 -18.29
CA HIS A 449 12.13 -33.39 -19.68
C HIS A 449 13.44 -34.07 -20.09
N ARG A 450 14.38 -34.27 -19.16
CA ARG A 450 15.67 -34.92 -19.43
C ARG A 450 15.58 -36.45 -19.51
N SER A 451 14.64 -37.08 -18.81
CA SER A 451 14.64 -38.54 -18.61
C SER A 451 14.24 -39.39 -19.83
N GLY A 452 13.62 -38.84 -20.87
CA GLY A 452 13.60 -39.38 -22.25
C GLY A 452 13.03 -40.79 -22.54
N PHE A 453 12.67 -41.59 -21.53
CA PHE A 453 12.31 -43.00 -21.69
C PHE A 453 10.80 -43.25 -21.63
N GLY A 454 10.21 -43.61 -22.78
CA GLY A 454 9.03 -44.49 -22.85
C GLY A 454 7.65 -43.86 -22.60
N GLN A 455 7.06 -43.26 -23.64
CA GLN A 455 5.60 -43.31 -23.79
C GLN A 455 5.20 -44.76 -24.18
N GLY A 456 4.93 -45.58 -23.16
CA GLY A 456 4.29 -46.89 -23.34
C GLY A 456 2.78 -46.77 -23.63
N PRO A 457 2.12 -47.86 -24.07
CA PRO A 457 0.67 -47.87 -24.28
C PRO A 457 -0.07 -47.62 -22.95
N ALA A 458 -1.23 -46.97 -23.03
CA ALA A 458 -1.91 -46.40 -21.88
C ALA A 458 -2.33 -47.43 -20.81
N ASP A 459 -1.86 -47.20 -19.58
CA ASP A 459 -2.38 -47.83 -18.38
C ASP A 459 -3.81 -47.29 -18.11
N PRO A 460 -4.84 -48.13 -17.89
CA PRO A 460 -6.23 -47.67 -17.72
C PRO A 460 -6.50 -46.97 -16.37
N HIS A 461 -5.47 -46.70 -15.58
CA HIS A 461 -5.54 -45.90 -14.35
C HIS A 461 -4.75 -44.61 -14.57
N GLY A 462 -5.43 -43.64 -15.20
CA GLY A 462 -4.82 -42.42 -15.71
C GLY A 462 -4.05 -41.62 -14.65
N GLY A 463 -2.93 -41.02 -15.10
CA GLY A 463 -2.06 -40.22 -14.25
C GLY A 463 -2.84 -39.10 -13.55
N ARG A 464 -2.79 -39.09 -12.21
CA ARG A 464 -3.33 -37.99 -11.43
C ARG A 464 -2.47 -36.75 -11.67
N ALA A 465 -3.06 -35.69 -12.22
CA ALA A 465 -2.65 -34.36 -11.79
C ALA A 465 -2.87 -34.31 -10.27
N TRP A 466 -1.90 -33.81 -9.51
CA TRP A 466 -2.07 -33.73 -8.06
C TRP A 466 -3.11 -32.64 -7.76
N PRO A 467 -3.97 -32.79 -6.73
CA PRO A 467 -5.02 -31.80 -6.45
C PRO A 467 -4.49 -30.36 -6.32
N GLU A 468 -3.26 -30.22 -5.84
CA GLU A 468 -2.54 -28.95 -5.67
C GLU A 468 -2.12 -28.29 -7.00
N ASP A 469 -1.92 -29.06 -8.07
CA ASP A 469 -1.54 -28.53 -9.39
C ASP A 469 -2.72 -27.74 -10.02
N ASP A 470 -3.96 -28.22 -9.85
CA ASP A 470 -5.16 -27.51 -10.31
C ASP A 470 -5.43 -26.25 -9.48
N LEU A 471 -5.24 -26.34 -8.16
CA LEU A 471 -5.33 -25.17 -7.28
C LEU A 471 -4.34 -24.08 -7.68
N PHE A 472 -3.06 -24.41 -7.84
CA PHE A 472 -2.04 -23.43 -8.21
C PHE A 472 -2.37 -22.75 -9.56
N ARG A 473 -2.81 -23.53 -10.55
CA ARG A 473 -3.28 -23.01 -11.84
C ARG A 473 -4.44 -22.02 -11.68
N ARG A 474 -5.42 -22.33 -10.81
CA ARG A 474 -6.59 -21.47 -10.54
C ARG A 474 -6.24 -20.23 -9.72
N VAL A 475 -5.23 -20.30 -8.86
CA VAL A 475 -4.67 -19.13 -8.16
C VAL A 475 -4.01 -18.18 -9.14
N GLU A 476 -3.12 -18.66 -10.02
CA GLU A 476 -2.48 -17.77 -11.00
C GLU A 476 -3.47 -17.29 -12.07
N GLU A 477 -4.47 -18.07 -12.48
CA GLU A 477 -5.56 -17.57 -13.34
C GLU A 477 -6.32 -16.42 -12.67
N PHE A 478 -6.64 -16.54 -11.36
CA PHE A 478 -7.29 -15.50 -10.57
C PHE A 478 -6.42 -14.24 -10.41
N LEU A 479 -5.10 -14.40 -10.25
CA LEU A 479 -4.14 -13.29 -10.11
C LEU A 479 -3.80 -12.62 -11.46
N SER A 480 -3.84 -13.37 -12.57
CA SER A 480 -3.47 -12.91 -13.93
C SER A 480 -4.28 -11.71 -14.45
N GLY A 481 -5.44 -11.42 -13.84
CA GLY A 481 -6.23 -10.23 -14.14
C GLY A 481 -5.54 -8.90 -13.80
N GLY A 482 -4.37 -8.91 -13.14
CA GLY A 482 -3.52 -7.73 -12.93
C GLY A 482 -4.14 -6.65 -12.03
N LEU A 483 -5.22 -6.99 -11.32
CA LEU A 483 -5.99 -6.02 -10.53
C LEU A 483 -5.27 -5.64 -9.24
N ALA A 484 -4.72 -6.62 -8.52
CA ALA A 484 -4.08 -6.45 -7.22
C ALA A 484 -2.55 -6.33 -7.36
N ASP A 485 -1.92 -5.51 -6.51
CA ASP A 485 -0.46 -5.30 -6.54
C ASP A 485 0.33 -6.56 -6.16
N GLU A 486 1.52 -6.70 -6.75
CA GLU A 486 2.44 -7.83 -6.61
C GLU A 486 2.57 -8.32 -5.16
N ARG A 487 2.76 -7.42 -4.19
CA ARG A 487 2.91 -7.78 -2.77
C ARG A 487 1.65 -8.43 -2.20
N SER A 488 0.46 -7.98 -2.60
CA SER A 488 -0.80 -8.62 -2.20
C SER A 488 -1.06 -9.95 -2.93
N GLN A 489 -0.53 -10.12 -4.15
CA GLN A 489 -0.54 -11.42 -4.84
C GLN A 489 0.35 -12.45 -4.13
N ASP A 490 1.56 -12.04 -3.74
CA ASP A 490 2.53 -12.90 -3.06
C ASP A 490 2.05 -13.37 -1.69
N VAL A 491 1.25 -12.58 -0.99
CA VAL A 491 0.57 -13.04 0.23
C VAL A 491 -0.37 -14.20 -0.10
N LEU A 492 -1.20 -14.11 -1.16
CA LEU A 492 -2.06 -15.24 -1.56
C LEU A 492 -1.22 -16.49 -1.91
N ARG A 493 -0.14 -16.32 -2.69
CA ARG A 493 0.78 -17.41 -3.05
C ARG A 493 1.43 -18.08 -1.84
N GLY A 494 1.64 -17.34 -0.75
CA GLY A 494 2.17 -17.84 0.52
C GLY A 494 1.14 -18.41 1.51
N CYS A 495 -0.17 -18.24 1.26
CA CYS A 495 -1.23 -18.79 2.11
C CYS A 495 -1.36 -20.32 1.97
N ALA A 496 -1.93 -20.97 2.98
CA ALA A 496 -2.22 -22.40 2.94
C ALA A 496 -3.24 -22.77 1.82
N PRO A 497 -3.20 -24.00 1.26
CA PRO A 497 -4.06 -24.40 0.14
C PRO A 497 -5.56 -24.14 0.32
N HIS A 498 -6.12 -24.37 1.52
CA HIS A 498 -7.54 -24.12 1.79
C HIS A 498 -7.91 -22.63 1.80
N VAL A 499 -7.00 -21.75 2.24
CA VAL A 499 -7.16 -20.29 2.16
C VAL A 499 -7.12 -19.84 0.71
N GLN A 500 -6.19 -20.39 -0.09
CA GLN A 500 -6.13 -20.15 -1.53
C GLN A 500 -7.42 -20.57 -2.23
N GLU A 501 -7.94 -21.78 -1.94
CA GLU A 501 -9.21 -22.27 -2.47
C GLU A 501 -10.37 -21.33 -2.13
N GLU A 502 -10.53 -20.91 -0.87
CA GLU A 502 -11.65 -20.04 -0.49
C GLU A 502 -11.53 -18.64 -1.13
N VAL A 503 -10.34 -18.04 -1.17
CA VAL A 503 -10.13 -16.71 -1.78
C VAL A 503 -10.45 -16.71 -3.27
N VAL A 504 -10.06 -17.77 -3.99
CA VAL A 504 -10.38 -17.97 -5.42
C VAL A 504 -11.86 -18.31 -5.61
N ALA A 505 -12.46 -19.15 -4.76
CA ALA A 505 -13.88 -19.50 -4.81
C ALA A 505 -14.81 -18.29 -4.59
N ARG A 506 -14.35 -17.25 -3.87
CA ARG A 506 -15.03 -15.95 -3.72
C ARG A 506 -15.05 -15.11 -5.02
N GLY A 507 -14.47 -15.59 -6.13
CA GLY A 507 -14.59 -15.00 -7.48
C GLY A 507 -13.77 -13.72 -7.71
N GLY A 508 -13.56 -13.31 -8.97
CA GLY A 508 -12.62 -12.24 -9.34
C GLY A 508 -12.81 -10.88 -8.64
N LEU A 509 -11.73 -10.10 -8.55
CA LEU A 509 -11.65 -8.81 -7.82
C LEU A 509 -12.20 -7.59 -8.61
N GLY A 510 -12.83 -7.83 -9.77
CA GLY A 510 -13.25 -6.79 -10.72
C GLY A 510 -14.28 -5.80 -10.15
N GLY A 511 -14.19 -4.53 -10.56
CA GLY A 511 -15.12 -3.46 -10.14
C GLY A 511 -14.89 -2.91 -8.73
N THR A 512 -13.93 -3.46 -7.97
CA THR A 512 -13.57 -2.94 -6.64
C THR A 512 -12.67 -1.70 -6.74
N ARG A 513 -12.76 -0.76 -5.78
CA ARG A 513 -11.94 0.48 -5.77
C ARG A 513 -10.48 0.26 -5.35
N ASN A 514 -10.21 -0.81 -4.61
CA ASN A 514 -8.88 -1.21 -4.17
C ASN A 514 -8.83 -2.75 -4.11
N PRO A 515 -8.60 -3.43 -5.25
CA PRO A 515 -8.53 -4.89 -5.32
C PRO A 515 -7.49 -5.50 -4.38
N SER A 516 -6.33 -4.87 -4.16
CA SER A 516 -5.32 -5.36 -3.19
C SER A 516 -5.87 -5.41 -1.76
N ALA A 517 -6.57 -4.35 -1.32
CA ALA A 517 -7.17 -4.32 0.01
C ALA A 517 -8.32 -5.33 0.16
N VAL A 518 -9.08 -5.59 -0.92
CA VAL A 518 -10.11 -6.63 -0.94
C VAL A 518 -9.48 -8.03 -0.89
N LEU A 519 -8.40 -8.26 -1.63
CA LEU A 519 -7.63 -9.51 -1.60
C LEU A 519 -7.10 -9.80 -0.20
N LEU A 520 -6.40 -8.84 0.41
CA LEU A 520 -5.87 -8.94 1.78
C LEU A 520 -6.97 -9.00 2.85
N SER A 521 -8.20 -8.56 2.57
CA SER A 521 -9.34 -8.84 3.45
C SER A 521 -9.76 -10.30 3.33
N ARG A 522 -10.04 -10.78 2.11
CA ARG A 522 -10.50 -12.16 1.86
C ARG A 522 -9.54 -13.22 2.38
N ILE A 523 -8.24 -12.97 2.30
CA ILE A 523 -7.19 -13.83 2.86
C ILE A 523 -7.41 -13.97 4.37
N ARG A 524 -7.45 -12.86 5.12
CA ARG A 524 -7.68 -12.86 6.57
C ARG A 524 -9.04 -13.44 6.96
N ASP A 525 -10.09 -13.18 6.17
CA ASP A 525 -11.42 -13.75 6.37
C ASP A 525 -11.42 -15.29 6.26
N ALA A 526 -10.51 -15.87 5.46
CA ALA A 526 -10.39 -17.30 5.24
C ALA A 526 -9.37 -17.95 6.20
N GLU A 527 -8.29 -17.24 6.58
CA GLU A 527 -7.37 -17.63 7.65
C GLU A 527 -8.08 -17.73 9.02
N GLY A 528 -9.12 -16.93 9.25
CA GLY A 528 -9.99 -17.03 10.43
C GLY A 528 -11.10 -18.10 10.32
N GLY A 529 -11.17 -18.87 9.22
CA GLY A 529 -12.29 -19.76 8.92
C GLY A 529 -12.00 -21.25 9.15
N ASP A 530 -12.25 -21.77 10.34
CA ASP A 530 -12.12 -23.21 10.65
C ASP A 530 -12.98 -24.08 9.70
N PRO A 531 -12.37 -24.97 8.87
CA PRO A 531 -13.07 -25.74 7.86
C PRO A 531 -13.95 -26.87 8.42
N ALA A 532 -13.86 -27.21 9.72
CA ALA A 532 -14.54 -28.36 10.33
C ALA A 532 -16.09 -28.30 10.34
N ARG A 533 -16.71 -27.29 9.72
CA ARG A 533 -18.14 -26.96 9.88
C ARG A 533 -18.98 -26.86 8.59
N LYS A 534 -18.42 -27.09 7.40
CA LYS A 534 -19.15 -26.98 6.11
C LYS A 534 -18.89 -28.17 5.16
N GLY A 535 -19.78 -29.15 5.13
CA GLY A 535 -19.69 -30.25 4.16
C GLY A 535 -20.96 -31.12 4.06
N ALA A 536 -21.97 -30.68 3.29
CA ALA A 536 -23.10 -31.54 2.89
C ALA A 536 -23.86 -30.99 1.67
N GLY A 537 -23.94 -31.78 0.60
CA GLY A 537 -24.76 -31.52 -0.60
C GLY A 537 -24.01 -30.81 -1.74
N LYS A 538 -24.14 -31.21 -3.01
CA LYS A 538 -25.06 -32.19 -3.64
C LYS A 538 -24.33 -33.06 -4.67
N GLY A 539 -24.70 -34.34 -4.76
CA GLY A 539 -24.37 -35.24 -5.87
C GLY A 539 -25.62 -35.65 -6.66
N PRO A 540 -25.49 -36.13 -7.91
CA PRO A 540 -26.61 -36.61 -8.74
C PRO A 540 -27.11 -38.00 -8.30
N PRO A 541 -28.33 -38.42 -8.72
CA PRO A 541 -29.03 -39.57 -8.12
C PRO A 541 -28.68 -40.94 -8.73
N PRO A 542 -28.77 -42.04 -7.94
CA PRO A 542 -28.72 -43.41 -8.43
C PRO A 542 -30.08 -43.88 -9.01
N PRO A 543 -30.11 -44.98 -9.80
CA PRO A 543 -31.34 -45.51 -10.39
C PRO A 543 -32.24 -46.27 -9.40
N GLN A 544 -33.47 -46.52 -9.84
CA GLN A 544 -34.58 -47.06 -9.05
C GLN A 544 -34.42 -48.56 -8.70
N GLN A 545 -34.83 -48.95 -7.48
CA GLN A 545 -35.45 -50.26 -7.25
C GLN A 545 -36.39 -50.27 -6.03
N VAL A 546 -37.26 -51.28 -6.01
CA VAL A 546 -38.57 -51.32 -5.32
C VAL A 546 -38.55 -51.33 -3.79
N ALA A 547 -39.59 -50.66 -3.26
CA ALA A 547 -40.11 -50.56 -1.89
C ALA A 547 -40.01 -51.79 -0.95
N TYR A 548 -39.91 -51.48 0.36
CA TYR A 548 -40.87 -51.93 1.40
C TYR A 548 -41.01 -50.86 2.51
N GLU A 549 -41.91 -51.09 3.46
CA GLU A 549 -42.61 -50.15 4.39
C GLU A 549 -41.78 -49.15 5.22
N ALA A 550 -42.43 -48.10 5.73
CA ALA A 550 -41.80 -46.95 6.38
C ALA A 550 -42.29 -46.67 7.83
N PRO A 551 -41.37 -46.27 8.75
CA PRO A 551 -41.71 -45.62 10.03
C PRO A 551 -41.89 -44.08 9.86
N PRO A 552 -42.49 -43.37 10.84
CA PRO A 552 -42.86 -41.96 10.69
C PRO A 552 -41.66 -40.98 10.73
N PRO A 553 -41.78 -39.79 10.12
CA PRO A 553 -40.68 -38.83 10.02
C PRO A 553 -40.39 -38.10 11.34
N PHE A 554 -39.11 -37.96 11.67
CA PHE A 554 -38.64 -37.02 12.69
C PHE A 554 -38.77 -35.57 12.19
N PHE A 555 -39.17 -34.65 13.08
CA PHE A 555 -39.21 -33.22 12.77
C PHE A 555 -37.79 -32.67 12.55
N GLY A 556 -37.65 -31.78 11.56
CA GLY A 556 -36.37 -31.18 11.19
C GLY A 556 -35.75 -30.35 12.32
N VAL A 557 -34.42 -30.42 12.45
CA VAL A 557 -33.67 -29.73 13.51
C VAL A 557 -33.69 -28.22 13.25
N SER A 558 -34.58 -27.49 13.94
CA SER A 558 -34.55 -26.03 13.95
C SER A 558 -33.19 -25.54 14.47
N GLN A 559 -32.53 -24.67 13.72
CA GLN A 559 -31.31 -24.03 14.20
C GLN A 559 -31.64 -23.25 15.46
N ARG A 560 -31.01 -23.60 16.59
CA ARG A 560 -31.19 -22.84 17.84
C ARG A 560 -30.63 -21.43 17.64
N PRO A 561 -31.30 -20.38 18.14
CA PRO A 561 -30.74 -19.03 18.10
C PRO A 561 -29.37 -19.04 18.78
N ARG A 562 -28.40 -18.30 18.22
CA ARG A 562 -27.10 -18.12 18.86
C ARG A 562 -27.33 -17.48 20.23
N ARG A 563 -26.72 -18.05 21.27
CA ARG A 563 -26.64 -17.41 22.57
C ARG A 563 -25.64 -16.26 22.44
N GLY A 564 -26.05 -15.03 22.77
CA GLY A 564 -25.12 -13.90 22.85
C GLY A 564 -24.08 -14.09 23.97
N PRO A 565 -23.05 -13.23 24.01
CA PRO A 565 -21.93 -13.39 24.92
C PRO A 565 -22.40 -13.24 26.38
N SER A 566 -21.76 -13.95 27.29
CA SER A 566 -21.95 -13.70 28.72
C SER A 566 -21.24 -12.41 29.14
N PRO A 567 -21.67 -11.75 30.23
CA PRO A 567 -21.03 -10.52 30.70
C PRO A 567 -19.52 -10.67 30.93
N ARG A 568 -19.05 -11.86 31.33
CA ARG A 568 -17.61 -12.13 31.50
C ARG A 568 -16.84 -12.14 30.18
N GLU A 569 -17.40 -12.74 29.13
CA GLU A 569 -16.76 -12.72 27.81
C GLU A 569 -16.68 -11.28 27.25
N VAL A 570 -17.63 -10.41 27.61
CA VAL A 570 -17.59 -8.97 27.31
C VAL A 570 -16.54 -8.24 28.17
N GLU A 571 -16.46 -8.52 29.48
CA GLU A 571 -15.43 -8.00 30.39
C GLU A 571 -14.01 -8.38 29.93
N ASP A 572 -13.76 -9.68 29.69
CA ASP A 572 -12.49 -10.23 29.22
C ASP A 572 -12.04 -9.59 27.88
N PHE A 573 -12.98 -9.35 26.95
CA PHE A 573 -12.73 -8.67 25.67
C PHE A 573 -12.32 -7.19 25.86
N LEU A 574 -13.02 -6.47 26.74
CA LEU A 574 -12.75 -5.06 27.03
C LEU A 574 -11.37 -4.87 27.68
N ASP A 575 -11.02 -5.74 28.64
CA ASP A 575 -9.71 -5.74 29.31
C ASP A 575 -8.56 -6.14 28.36
N TYR A 576 -8.76 -7.16 27.51
CA TYR A 576 -7.75 -7.62 26.55
C TYR A 576 -7.30 -6.50 25.59
N TYR A 577 -8.24 -5.73 25.04
CA TYR A 577 -7.95 -4.60 24.17
C TYR A 577 -7.65 -3.28 24.91
N ARG A 578 -7.72 -3.28 26.26
CA ARG A 578 -7.56 -2.11 27.13
C ARG A 578 -8.45 -0.94 26.70
N ILE A 579 -9.72 -1.25 26.48
CA ILE A 579 -10.73 -0.27 26.08
C ILE A 579 -10.96 0.73 27.22
N ASP A 580 -11.04 2.01 26.88
CA ASP A 580 -11.36 3.04 27.88
C ASP A 580 -12.79 2.91 28.40
N ARG A 581 -13.05 3.48 29.58
CA ARG A 581 -14.31 3.33 30.29
C ARG A 581 -15.54 3.84 29.51
N GLU A 582 -15.43 4.94 28.76
CA GLU A 582 -16.56 5.52 28.01
C GLU A 582 -16.92 4.64 26.80
N SER A 583 -15.89 4.15 26.11
CA SER A 583 -16.03 3.15 25.03
C SER A 583 -16.56 1.81 25.54
N ALA A 584 -16.16 1.39 26.73
CA ALA A 584 -16.63 0.17 27.39
C ALA A 584 -18.11 0.26 27.82
N GLU A 585 -18.50 1.35 28.49
CA GLU A 585 -19.90 1.60 28.86
C GLU A 585 -20.80 1.68 27.61
N SER A 586 -20.32 2.30 26.53
CA SER A 586 -21.01 2.33 25.23
C SER A 586 -21.18 0.93 24.61
N PHE A 587 -20.19 0.05 24.75
CA PHE A 587 -20.27 -1.33 24.25
C PHE A 587 -21.20 -2.21 25.08
N MET A 588 -21.14 -2.10 26.41
CA MET A 588 -22.03 -2.84 27.32
C MET A 588 -23.51 -2.45 27.14
N ALA A 589 -23.79 -1.24 26.67
CA ALA A 589 -25.15 -0.78 26.33
C ALA A 589 -25.70 -1.30 24.98
N CYS A 590 -24.89 -1.97 24.16
CA CYS A 590 -25.32 -2.53 22.87
C CYS A 590 -26.16 -3.81 23.01
N HIS A 591 -26.91 -4.18 21.96
CA HIS A 591 -27.61 -5.47 21.92
C HIS A 591 -26.60 -6.65 21.95
N PRO A 592 -26.87 -7.78 22.63
CA PRO A 592 -25.93 -8.89 22.72
C PRO A 592 -25.49 -9.49 21.37
N GLU A 593 -26.30 -9.36 20.31
CA GLU A 593 -25.91 -9.76 18.96
C GLU A 593 -24.86 -8.81 18.34
N VAL A 594 -24.97 -7.50 18.61
CA VAL A 594 -23.98 -6.50 18.20
C VAL A 594 -22.68 -6.65 19.00
N GLN A 595 -22.80 -7.03 20.28
CA GLN A 595 -21.65 -7.41 21.10
C GLN A 595 -20.94 -8.63 20.50
N GLN A 596 -21.68 -9.70 20.16
CA GLN A 596 -21.12 -10.87 19.50
C GLN A 596 -20.47 -10.55 18.15
N GLU A 597 -21.12 -9.79 17.26
CA GLU A 597 -20.57 -9.46 15.93
C GLU A 597 -19.28 -8.64 16.03
N ILE A 598 -19.16 -7.75 17.01
CA ILE A 598 -17.93 -7.00 17.27
C ILE A 598 -16.83 -7.90 17.84
N MET A 599 -17.17 -8.83 18.73
CA MET A 599 -16.23 -9.78 19.33
C MET A 599 -15.72 -10.82 18.31
N ASP A 600 -16.63 -11.42 17.52
CA ASP A 600 -16.33 -12.35 16.41
C ASP A 600 -15.37 -11.71 15.37
N HIS A 601 -15.34 -10.38 15.26
CA HIS A 601 -14.48 -9.63 14.34
C HIS A 601 -13.23 -8.98 14.98
N GLY A 602 -12.97 -9.18 16.28
CA GLY A 602 -11.75 -8.70 16.98
C GLY A 602 -11.49 -7.18 16.94
N LEU A 603 -10.32 -6.69 17.35
CA LEU A 603 -9.90 -5.29 17.18
C LEU A 603 -8.41 -5.17 16.76
N GLU A 604 -7.85 -6.24 16.18
CA GLU A 604 -6.47 -6.36 15.74
C GLU A 604 -6.09 -5.29 14.70
N GLY A 605 -4.87 -4.76 14.83
CA GLY A 605 -4.35 -3.71 13.95
C GLY A 605 -4.96 -2.31 14.17
N ALA A 606 -5.97 -2.17 15.04
CA ALA A 606 -6.49 -0.86 15.41
C ALA A 606 -5.45 -0.05 16.21
N ARG A 607 -4.98 1.07 15.63
CA ARG A 607 -4.04 1.99 16.31
C ARG A 607 -4.61 2.62 17.59
N ASN A 608 -5.93 2.63 17.73
CA ASN A 608 -6.65 2.94 18.96
C ASN A 608 -7.89 2.02 19.02
N PRO A 609 -7.86 0.94 19.84
CA PRO A 609 -8.96 -0.02 19.92
C PRO A 609 -10.30 0.60 20.31
N SER A 610 -10.33 1.51 21.29
CA SER A 610 -11.54 2.26 21.67
C SER A 610 -12.19 3.00 20.50
N SER A 611 -11.39 3.71 19.69
CA SER A 611 -11.91 4.44 18.53
C SER A 611 -12.42 3.50 17.42
N ALA A 612 -11.85 2.30 17.29
CA ALA A 612 -12.32 1.28 16.36
C ALA A 612 -13.62 0.61 16.86
N LEU A 613 -13.74 0.38 18.17
CA LEU A 613 -14.95 -0.10 18.83
C LEU A 613 -16.13 0.86 18.62
N LEU A 614 -15.93 2.15 18.94
CA LEU A 614 -16.93 3.21 18.71
C LEU A 614 -17.21 3.50 17.23
N ALA A 615 -16.36 3.06 16.29
CA ALA A 615 -16.68 3.07 14.87
C ALA A 615 -17.62 1.91 14.52
N ARG A 616 -17.27 0.67 14.92
CA ARG A 616 -18.09 -0.52 14.66
C ARG A 616 -19.47 -0.48 15.30
N ILE A 617 -19.60 0.06 16.51
CA ILE A 617 -20.91 0.25 17.18
C ILE A 617 -21.85 1.10 16.30
N ARG A 618 -21.33 2.12 15.61
CA ARG A 618 -22.11 2.94 14.67
C ARG A 618 -22.37 2.21 13.35
N ASP A 619 -21.34 1.62 12.74
CA ASP A 619 -21.46 0.86 11.49
C ASP A 619 -22.47 -0.32 11.58
N LEU A 620 -22.68 -0.89 12.77
CA LEU A 620 -23.70 -1.92 13.02
C LEU A 620 -25.04 -1.35 13.48
N GLY A 621 -25.04 -0.25 14.23
CA GLY A 621 -26.26 0.50 14.58
C GLY A 621 -27.02 1.00 13.34
N ASP A 622 -26.29 1.50 12.34
CA ASP A 622 -26.84 1.95 11.06
C ASP A 622 -27.36 0.79 10.16
N ARG A 623 -26.98 -0.47 10.46
CA ARG A 623 -27.42 -1.66 9.71
C ARG A 623 -28.71 -2.28 10.23
N GLN A 624 -29.07 -2.08 11.50
CA GLN A 624 -30.30 -2.67 12.03
C GLN A 624 -31.55 -1.93 11.47
N PRO A 625 -32.44 -2.61 10.72
CA PRO A 625 -33.69 -2.00 10.32
C PRO A 625 -34.54 -1.74 11.58
N ARG A 626 -35.05 -0.51 11.72
CA ARG A 626 -35.86 -0.07 12.86
C ARG A 626 -37.08 -0.96 13.05
N SER A 627 -36.93 -1.97 13.90
CA SER A 627 -38.01 -2.89 14.26
C SER A 627 -39.02 -2.16 15.14
N ALA A 628 -40.31 -2.35 14.86
CA ALA A 628 -41.38 -1.71 15.61
C ALA A 628 -41.29 -2.08 17.11
N PRO A 629 -41.68 -1.18 18.04
CA PRO A 629 -41.45 -1.37 19.47
C PRO A 629 -42.12 -2.66 19.97
N SER A 630 -41.30 -3.65 20.33
CA SER A 630 -41.78 -4.94 20.81
C SER A 630 -42.50 -4.76 22.15
N ARG A 631 -43.71 -5.33 22.22
CA ARG A 631 -44.64 -5.09 23.32
C ARG A 631 -44.20 -5.88 24.55
N ASN A 632 -43.65 -5.21 25.57
CA ASN A 632 -43.16 -5.84 26.79
C ASN A 632 -44.23 -6.72 27.45
N VAL A 633 -44.00 -8.03 27.43
CA VAL A 633 -44.78 -9.05 28.15
C VAL A 633 -43.82 -9.87 29.00
N TYR A 634 -43.49 -9.35 30.20
CA TYR A 634 -43.18 -10.13 31.41
C TYR A 634 -43.14 -9.17 32.61
N GLY A 635 -44.30 -8.97 33.24
CA GLY A 635 -44.48 -8.10 34.41
C GLY A 635 -45.31 -8.80 35.49
N ALA A 636 -44.86 -9.98 35.94
CA ALA A 636 -45.56 -10.76 36.96
C ALA A 636 -45.22 -10.23 38.37
N ALA A 637 -46.17 -9.53 39.01
CA ALA A 637 -46.03 -9.06 40.38
C ALA A 637 -46.17 -10.22 41.39
N PRO A 638 -45.41 -10.21 42.52
CA PRO A 638 -45.53 -11.23 43.56
C PRO A 638 -46.79 -11.04 44.42
N HIS A 639 -47.42 -12.15 44.82
CA HIS A 639 -48.50 -12.12 45.80
C HIS A 639 -47.99 -11.77 47.20
N HIS A 640 -48.57 -10.75 47.82
CA HIS A 640 -48.64 -10.65 49.28
C HIS A 640 -50.10 -10.56 49.74
N GLN A 641 -50.36 -11.12 50.92
CA GLN A 641 -51.71 -11.32 51.47
C GLN A 641 -52.23 -10.05 52.16
N ALA A 642 -53.52 -9.77 52.00
CA ALA A 642 -54.22 -8.72 52.75
C ALA A 642 -55.31 -9.34 53.66
N PRO A 643 -55.37 -8.98 54.96
CA PRO A 643 -56.56 -9.16 55.79
C PRO A 643 -57.55 -7.99 55.60
N ARG A 644 -58.83 -8.22 55.92
CA ARG A 644 -59.93 -7.24 55.76
C ARG A 644 -60.23 -6.47 57.05
N ALA A 645 -60.38 -5.14 56.94
CA ALA A 645 -61.30 -4.26 57.70
C ALA A 645 -61.13 -2.81 57.23
N ALA A 646 -61.98 -1.81 57.55
CA ALA A 646 -63.44 -1.67 57.58
C ALA A 646 -63.76 -0.23 58.04
N HIS A 647 -64.68 0.49 57.38
CA HIS A 647 -65.05 1.91 57.67
C HIS A 647 -63.91 2.94 57.43
N GLY A 648 -64.16 4.26 57.29
CA GLY A 648 -65.43 5.00 57.30
C GLY A 648 -65.31 6.49 56.91
N TYR A 649 -66.45 7.18 56.99
CA TYR A 649 -66.81 8.58 56.65
C TYR A 649 -65.87 9.74 57.09
N GLY A 650 -66.04 10.90 56.43
CA GLY A 650 -65.57 12.26 56.83
C GLY A 650 -64.79 12.95 55.69
N GLU A 651 -65.15 14.09 55.06
CA GLU A 651 -65.80 15.38 55.42
C GLU A 651 -64.85 16.50 55.91
N HIS A 652 -64.78 17.60 55.11
CA HIS A 652 -64.38 18.98 55.48
C HIS A 652 -62.93 19.18 56.04
N GLU A 653 -62.27 20.36 56.02
CA GLU A 653 -62.46 21.65 55.31
C GLU A 653 -61.13 22.43 55.20
N ASP A 654 -61.02 23.28 54.16
CA ASP A 654 -60.41 24.63 54.09
C ASP A 654 -58.98 24.97 54.67
N TYR A 655 -58.54 26.19 54.34
CA TYR A 655 -57.35 26.95 54.74
C TYR A 655 -55.98 26.59 54.11
N GLY A 656 -55.29 27.63 53.62
CA GLY A 656 -53.81 27.61 53.52
C GLY A 656 -53.17 28.30 52.31
N VAL A 657 -53.43 29.59 52.04
CA VAL A 657 -52.63 30.34 51.04
C VAL A 657 -51.22 30.59 51.57
N GLN A 658 -50.19 30.12 50.85
CA GLN A 658 -48.92 30.85 50.74
C GLN A 658 -48.16 30.53 49.46
N ASP A 659 -47.41 31.53 48.99
CA ASP A 659 -46.79 31.64 47.67
C ASP A 659 -45.27 31.48 47.77
N TYR A 660 -44.71 30.52 47.03
CA TYR A 660 -43.30 30.49 46.60
C TYR A 660 -43.17 29.61 45.35
N GLY A 661 -42.62 30.17 44.27
CA GLY A 661 -42.68 29.56 42.93
C GLY A 661 -41.41 28.83 42.45
N GLY A 662 -41.50 28.34 41.21
CA GLY A 662 -40.36 27.95 40.36
C GLY A 662 -40.03 26.46 40.32
N GLY A 663 -40.35 25.80 39.20
CA GLY A 663 -39.94 24.40 38.95
C GLY A 663 -40.74 23.72 37.83
N GLU A 664 -40.47 24.06 36.56
CA GLU A 664 -41.06 23.36 35.42
C GLU A 664 -40.30 22.05 35.10
N GLU A 665 -40.84 20.90 35.51
CA GLU A 665 -40.46 19.60 34.94
C GLU A 665 -41.48 19.15 33.88
N ALA A 666 -41.15 19.35 32.60
CA ALA A 666 -41.87 18.70 31.49
C ALA A 666 -41.01 18.55 30.22
N ALA A 667 -41.24 17.45 29.50
CA ALA A 667 -40.92 17.24 28.08
C ALA A 667 -39.44 17.34 27.61
N TYR A 668 -38.67 16.28 27.84
CA TYR A 668 -37.65 15.82 26.87
C TYR A 668 -38.12 14.51 26.23
N GLY A 669 -38.48 14.54 24.93
CA GLY A 669 -39.13 13.37 24.30
C GLY A 669 -39.44 13.42 22.80
N ALA A 670 -38.83 14.31 22.01
CA ALA A 670 -39.00 14.34 20.56
C ALA A 670 -37.76 14.89 19.84
N ALA A 671 -37.00 14.02 19.16
CA ALA A 671 -35.75 14.38 18.46
C ALA A 671 -35.69 13.81 17.04
N HIS A 672 -36.76 13.97 16.25
CA HIS A 672 -36.79 13.66 14.82
C HIS A 672 -37.26 14.89 14.03
N GLY A 673 -36.30 15.56 13.38
CA GLY A 673 -36.52 16.76 12.59
C GLY A 673 -37.17 16.48 11.24
N GLY A 674 -38.46 16.15 11.24
CA GLY A 674 -39.27 16.28 10.02
C GLY A 674 -39.57 17.77 9.79
N HIS A 675 -38.91 18.39 8.82
CA HIS A 675 -39.22 19.77 8.44
C HIS A 675 -40.68 19.88 7.99
N ALA A 676 -41.42 20.83 8.57
CA ALA A 676 -42.84 21.00 8.26
C ALA A 676 -43.00 21.42 6.79
N PRO A 677 -43.82 20.73 5.97
CA PRO A 677 -43.93 21.00 4.55
C PRO A 677 -44.49 22.41 4.31
N GLY A 678 -43.71 23.26 3.63
CA GLY A 678 -44.10 24.62 3.26
C GLY A 678 -43.22 25.76 3.79
N ARG A 679 -42.17 25.49 4.60
CA ARG A 679 -41.14 26.51 4.90
C ARG A 679 -40.24 26.77 3.69
N HIS A 680 -39.75 28.00 3.55
CA HIS A 680 -38.86 28.36 2.45
C HIS A 680 -37.42 27.87 2.75
N PRO A 681 -36.67 27.32 1.78
CA PRO A 681 -35.33 26.77 2.00
C PRO A 681 -34.37 27.76 2.68
N ALA A 682 -34.44 29.04 2.33
CA ALA A 682 -33.62 30.08 2.94
C ALA A 682 -33.88 30.23 4.46
N GLU A 683 -35.12 30.12 4.93
CA GLU A 683 -35.47 30.18 6.36
C GLU A 683 -34.90 28.97 7.11
N VAL A 684 -34.90 27.80 6.47
CA VAL A 684 -34.37 26.55 7.01
C VAL A 684 -32.84 26.63 7.14
N VAL A 685 -32.18 27.27 6.17
CA VAL A 685 -30.72 27.49 6.15
C VAL A 685 -30.30 28.60 7.14
N GLU A 686 -31.06 29.69 7.24
CA GLU A 686 -30.82 30.75 8.23
C GLU A 686 -30.98 30.23 9.66
N GLU A 687 -32.04 29.47 9.94
CA GLU A 687 -32.24 28.81 11.24
C GLU A 687 -31.13 27.79 11.54
N PHE A 688 -30.69 27.02 10.55
CA PHE A 688 -29.55 26.11 10.70
C PHE A 688 -28.25 26.86 11.03
N LEU A 689 -27.95 27.97 10.35
CA LEU A 689 -26.76 28.79 10.64
C LEU A 689 -26.86 29.44 12.03
N ARG A 690 -28.05 29.90 12.42
CA ARG A 690 -28.34 30.47 13.75
C ARG A 690 -28.13 29.46 14.89
N GLN A 691 -28.42 28.18 14.64
CA GLN A 691 -28.18 27.08 15.61
C GLN A 691 -26.74 26.58 15.64
N ASN A 692 -25.93 26.85 14.61
CA ASN A 692 -24.61 26.24 14.42
C ASN A 692 -23.57 27.33 14.13
N PRO A 693 -22.91 27.90 15.16
CA PRO A 693 -21.99 29.02 14.99
C PRO A 693 -20.76 28.62 14.16
N VAL A 694 -20.76 29.08 12.91
CA VAL A 694 -19.70 28.89 11.91
C VAL A 694 -19.13 30.25 11.49
N ASP A 695 -17.96 30.25 10.84
CA ASP A 695 -17.39 31.48 10.30
C ASP A 695 -18.16 31.99 9.07
N GLU A 696 -17.94 33.27 8.77
CA GLU A 696 -18.55 34.00 7.65
C GLU A 696 -18.29 33.33 6.29
N LYS A 697 -17.13 32.70 6.11
CA LYS A 697 -16.76 32.01 4.86
C LYS A 697 -17.48 30.67 4.71
N ALA A 698 -17.64 29.91 5.79
CA ALA A 698 -18.46 28.70 5.80
C ALA A 698 -19.96 29.02 5.63
N THR A 699 -20.39 30.18 6.12
CA THR A 699 -21.74 30.75 5.93
C THR A 699 -21.98 31.12 4.46
N GLU A 700 -21.12 31.95 3.87
CA GLU A 700 -21.13 32.33 2.45
C GLU A 700 -21.12 31.07 1.55
N ALA A 701 -20.25 30.10 1.84
CA ALA A 701 -20.16 28.85 1.09
C ALA A 701 -21.44 27.99 1.14
N LEU A 702 -22.25 28.08 2.20
CA LEU A 702 -23.56 27.43 2.26
C LEU A 702 -24.60 28.22 1.45
N VAL A 703 -24.72 29.53 1.72
CA VAL A 703 -25.74 30.41 1.10
C VAL A 703 -25.56 30.54 -0.42
N THR A 704 -24.33 30.40 -0.94
CA THR A 704 -24.03 30.42 -2.38
C THR A 704 -24.19 29.07 -3.09
N CYS A 705 -24.48 27.97 -2.37
CA CYS A 705 -24.75 26.67 -2.99
C CYS A 705 -26.15 26.60 -3.63
N PRO A 706 -26.37 25.70 -4.62
CA PRO A 706 -27.72 25.40 -5.11
C PRO A 706 -28.63 24.88 -4.00
N GLU A 707 -29.93 25.22 -4.05
CA GLU A 707 -30.95 24.91 -3.03
C GLU A 707 -30.92 23.44 -2.56
N HIS A 708 -30.88 22.48 -3.48
CA HIS A 708 -30.83 21.04 -3.14
C HIS A 708 -29.56 20.65 -2.37
N VAL A 709 -28.42 21.31 -2.62
CA VAL A 709 -27.18 21.13 -1.85
C VAL A 709 -27.34 21.73 -0.45
N GLN A 710 -27.98 22.89 -0.33
CA GLN A 710 -28.24 23.52 0.97
C GLN A 710 -29.11 22.61 1.85
N LEU A 711 -30.24 22.14 1.32
CA LEU A 711 -31.14 21.21 2.01
C LEU A 711 -30.41 19.91 2.42
N THR A 712 -29.67 19.28 1.49
CA THR A 712 -28.86 18.07 1.77
C THR A 712 -27.83 18.27 2.91
N VAL A 713 -27.36 19.50 3.12
CA VAL A 713 -26.41 19.83 4.20
C VAL A 713 -27.12 20.03 5.55
N VAL A 714 -28.33 20.60 5.54
CA VAL A 714 -29.18 20.80 6.72
C VAL A 714 -29.83 19.49 7.19
N ASP A 715 -30.34 18.65 6.27
CA ASP A 715 -30.95 17.35 6.56
C ASP A 715 -29.99 16.37 7.27
N ARG A 716 -28.68 16.61 7.17
CA ARG A 716 -27.64 15.89 7.93
C ARG A 716 -27.57 16.31 9.42
N GLY A 717 -28.50 17.12 9.90
CA GLY A 717 -28.67 17.50 11.31
C GLY A 717 -27.63 18.50 11.84
N SER A 718 -27.76 18.90 13.10
CA SER A 718 -26.89 19.91 13.73
C SER A 718 -25.38 19.55 13.71
N LEU A 719 -24.55 20.59 13.81
CA LEU A 719 -23.08 20.56 13.89
C LEU A 719 -22.56 20.79 15.32
N THR A 720 -23.43 21.01 16.32
CA THR A 720 -23.05 21.34 17.72
C THR A 720 -22.10 20.32 18.35
N ASN A 721 -22.27 19.03 18.04
CA ASN A 721 -21.40 17.95 18.52
C ASN A 721 -20.05 17.84 17.75
N THR A 722 -19.67 18.83 16.93
CA THR A 722 -18.42 18.81 16.17
C THR A 722 -17.38 19.79 16.74
N ARG A 723 -16.14 19.33 16.90
CA ARG A 723 -15.03 20.14 17.44
C ARG A 723 -14.67 21.37 16.59
N ASN A 724 -15.09 21.39 15.33
CA ASN A 724 -15.01 22.55 14.44
C ASN A 724 -16.21 22.51 13.48
N PRO A 725 -17.26 23.32 13.72
CA PRO A 725 -18.47 23.29 12.89
C PRO A 725 -18.22 23.85 11.48
N SER A 726 -17.38 24.88 11.31
CA SER A 726 -17.05 25.42 9.98
C SER A 726 -16.40 24.38 9.06
N ALA A 727 -15.40 23.65 9.56
CA ALA A 727 -14.71 22.62 8.80
C ALA A 727 -15.65 21.43 8.48
N SER A 728 -16.57 21.12 9.41
CA SER A 728 -17.59 20.08 9.24
C SER A 728 -18.64 20.49 8.19
N LEU A 729 -19.06 21.76 8.18
CA LEU A 729 -19.95 22.35 7.19
C LEU A 729 -19.30 22.32 5.79
N LEU A 730 -18.05 22.79 5.67
CA LEU A 730 -17.29 22.79 4.41
C LEU A 730 -16.93 21.36 3.92
N ALA A 731 -16.94 20.35 4.79
CA ALA A 731 -16.92 18.94 4.37
C ALA A 731 -18.26 18.52 3.78
N ARG A 732 -19.36 18.68 4.54
CA ARG A 732 -20.72 18.32 4.10
C ARG A 732 -21.12 18.97 2.77
N ILE A 733 -20.77 20.25 2.57
CA ILE A 733 -21.01 20.98 1.31
C ILE A 733 -20.32 20.28 0.14
N ARG A 734 -19.03 19.93 0.27
CA ARG A 734 -18.29 19.21 -0.79
C ARG A 734 -18.90 17.83 -1.07
N ASP A 735 -19.29 17.11 -0.04
CA ASP A 735 -19.92 15.79 -0.19
C ASP A 735 -21.31 15.88 -0.85
N ALA A 736 -22.10 16.90 -0.52
CA ALA A 736 -23.41 17.15 -1.15
C ALA A 736 -23.26 17.60 -2.61
N GLN A 737 -22.31 18.49 -2.93
CA GLN A 737 -21.96 18.85 -4.31
C GLN A 737 -21.45 17.65 -5.13
N ALA A 738 -20.72 16.72 -4.49
CA ALA A 738 -20.26 15.48 -5.12
C ALA A 738 -21.37 14.44 -5.35
N GLY A 739 -22.45 14.49 -4.55
CA GLY A 739 -23.70 13.76 -4.78
C GLY A 739 -24.49 14.35 -5.94
N ALA A 740 -24.79 15.66 -5.89
CA ALA A 740 -25.53 16.39 -6.92
C ALA A 740 -24.94 16.18 -8.34
N ARG A 741 -23.61 16.22 -8.49
CA ARG A 741 -22.90 15.96 -9.76
C ARG A 741 -23.02 14.52 -10.30
N ARG A 742 -23.68 13.60 -9.57
CA ARG A 742 -24.04 12.24 -10.02
C ARG A 742 -25.53 12.08 -10.26
N GLU A 743 -26.36 12.90 -9.61
CA GLU A 743 -27.81 12.83 -9.61
C GLU A 743 -28.47 13.84 -10.56
N GLU A 744 -27.72 14.86 -11.05
CA GLU A 744 -28.16 15.63 -12.22
C GLU A 744 -28.54 14.67 -13.36
N PRO A 745 -29.81 14.66 -13.81
CA PRO A 745 -30.22 13.80 -14.90
C PRO A 745 -29.46 14.20 -16.15
N ARG A 746 -28.96 13.20 -16.89
CA ARG A 746 -28.17 13.40 -18.12
C ARG A 746 -29.01 14.03 -19.22
N SER A 747 -29.13 15.35 -19.17
CA SER A 747 -29.81 16.20 -20.14
C SER A 747 -29.00 16.30 -21.42
N ASP A 748 -29.09 15.23 -22.22
CA ASP A 748 -29.07 15.22 -23.67
C ASP A 748 -28.08 16.19 -24.36
N ARG A 749 -26.81 16.09 -23.97
CA ARG A 749 -25.69 16.74 -24.67
C ARG A 749 -24.89 15.70 -25.45
N GLY A 750 -25.53 15.21 -26.51
CA GLY A 750 -24.97 14.50 -27.67
C GLY A 750 -23.66 13.73 -27.44
N ASP A 751 -23.79 12.42 -27.19
CA ASP A 751 -22.70 11.47 -27.49
C ASP A 751 -22.83 11.02 -28.96
N PRO A 752 -21.92 11.45 -29.87
CA PRO A 752 -22.03 11.16 -31.30
C PRO A 752 -21.60 9.71 -31.65
N ARG A 753 -21.63 8.78 -30.69
CA ARG A 753 -21.21 7.37 -30.86
C ARG A 753 -22.27 6.35 -30.44
N GLY A 754 -23.49 6.78 -30.10
CA GLY A 754 -24.67 5.92 -30.16
C GLY A 754 -24.90 5.44 -31.60
N ARG A 755 -25.31 4.18 -31.79
CA ARG A 755 -25.59 3.65 -33.14
C ARG A 755 -26.88 4.28 -33.67
N PRO A 756 -26.89 4.87 -34.89
CA PRO A 756 -28.06 5.62 -35.37
C PRO A 756 -29.35 4.78 -35.45
N ALA A 757 -29.24 3.49 -35.82
CA ALA A 757 -30.34 2.53 -35.93
C ALA A 757 -31.30 2.40 -34.73
N GLU A 758 -30.96 2.87 -33.52
CA GLU A 758 -31.86 2.83 -32.35
C GLU A 758 -32.80 4.04 -32.25
N THR A 759 -32.70 4.99 -33.19
CA THR A 759 -33.59 6.17 -33.30
C THR A 759 -34.41 6.13 -34.59
N VAL A 760 -35.62 6.70 -34.57
CA VAL A 760 -36.49 6.79 -35.76
C VAL A 760 -35.78 7.50 -36.91
N GLU A 761 -35.09 8.62 -36.66
CA GLU A 761 -34.36 9.35 -37.70
C GLU A 761 -33.16 8.55 -38.25
N GLY A 762 -32.40 7.85 -37.40
CA GLY A 762 -31.29 7.01 -37.86
C GLY A 762 -31.76 5.78 -38.65
N PHE A 763 -32.90 5.20 -38.28
CA PHE A 763 -33.56 4.14 -39.06
C PHE A 763 -34.06 4.65 -40.41
N LEU A 764 -34.64 5.86 -40.48
CA LEU A 764 -35.03 6.50 -41.74
C LEU A 764 -33.83 6.91 -42.61
N MET A 765 -32.65 7.11 -42.02
CA MET A 765 -31.38 7.27 -42.76
C MET A 765 -30.82 5.95 -43.28
N GLU A 766 -30.87 4.87 -42.50
CA GLU A 766 -30.41 3.53 -42.91
C GLU A 766 -31.37 2.84 -43.89
N HIS A 767 -32.66 3.23 -43.89
CA HIS A 767 -33.72 2.65 -44.71
C HIS A 767 -34.54 3.76 -45.41
N PRO A 768 -34.20 4.11 -46.67
CA PRO A 768 -34.91 5.14 -47.43
C PRO A 768 -36.31 4.66 -47.84
N VAL A 769 -37.29 4.93 -46.99
CA VAL A 769 -38.72 4.91 -47.30
C VAL A 769 -39.14 6.24 -47.95
N ASP A 770 -40.36 6.32 -48.46
CA ASP A 770 -40.88 7.58 -48.99
C ASP A 770 -41.18 8.61 -47.88
N ALA A 771 -41.34 9.88 -48.26
CA ALA A 771 -41.54 10.98 -47.32
C ALA A 771 -42.80 10.85 -46.46
N ARG A 772 -43.84 10.16 -46.93
CA ARG A 772 -45.09 9.95 -46.20
C ARG A 772 -44.98 8.79 -45.22
N ALA A 773 -44.40 7.65 -45.61
CA ALA A 773 -44.10 6.58 -44.65
C ALA A 773 -43.15 7.06 -43.53
N ALA A 774 -42.21 7.96 -43.85
CA ALA A 774 -41.36 8.63 -42.86
C ALA A 774 -42.15 9.54 -41.90
N GLU A 775 -43.13 10.31 -42.39
CA GLU A 775 -44.01 11.16 -41.58
C GLU A 775 -44.99 10.34 -40.73
N ASP A 776 -45.61 9.31 -41.31
CA ASP A 776 -46.53 8.41 -40.60
C ASP A 776 -45.80 7.62 -39.49
N LEU A 777 -44.54 7.19 -39.69
CA LEU A 777 -43.72 6.57 -38.64
C LEU A 777 -43.39 7.55 -37.50
N ARG A 778 -43.06 8.81 -37.81
CA ARG A 778 -42.84 9.87 -36.81
C ARG A 778 -44.10 10.19 -35.99
N ASN A 779 -45.27 10.07 -36.61
CA ASN A 779 -46.58 10.33 -35.97
C ASN A 779 -47.18 9.11 -35.23
N CYS A 780 -46.59 7.91 -35.36
CA CYS A 780 -47.00 6.72 -34.62
C CYS A 780 -46.68 6.80 -33.11
N SER A 781 -47.35 5.99 -32.29
CA SER A 781 -47.03 5.90 -30.85
C SER A 781 -45.64 5.29 -30.62
N PHE A 782 -45.07 5.58 -29.44
CA PHE A 782 -43.72 5.14 -29.08
C PHE A 782 -43.56 3.61 -29.15
N GLU A 783 -44.57 2.84 -28.75
CA GLU A 783 -44.53 1.36 -28.82
C GLU A 783 -44.47 0.88 -30.28
N VAL A 784 -45.17 1.53 -31.19
CA VAL A 784 -45.17 1.21 -32.63
C VAL A 784 -43.83 1.57 -33.26
N GLN A 785 -43.27 2.75 -32.92
CA GLN A 785 -41.92 3.14 -33.36
C GLN A 785 -40.88 2.12 -32.89
N GLN A 786 -40.88 1.75 -31.61
CA GLN A 786 -39.98 0.74 -31.06
C GLN A 786 -40.21 -0.65 -31.67
N LEU A 787 -41.44 -1.02 -32.05
CA LEU A 787 -41.72 -2.27 -32.74
C LEU A 787 -41.10 -2.29 -34.15
N VAL A 788 -41.23 -1.20 -34.91
CA VAL A 788 -40.65 -1.05 -36.27
C VAL A 788 -39.12 -1.09 -36.21
N LEU A 789 -38.50 -0.32 -35.31
CA LEU A 789 -37.05 -0.34 -35.06
C LEU A 789 -36.54 -1.75 -34.74
N LYS A 790 -37.28 -2.50 -33.92
CA LYS A 790 -36.89 -3.85 -33.47
C LYS A 790 -37.10 -4.95 -34.51
N GLN A 791 -38.03 -4.79 -35.45
CA GLN A 791 -38.31 -5.78 -36.50
C GLN A 791 -37.47 -5.54 -37.77
N GLY A 792 -37.33 -4.28 -38.19
CA GLY A 792 -36.62 -3.87 -39.40
C GLY A 792 -37.33 -4.29 -40.70
N ILE A 793 -36.95 -3.65 -41.82
CA ILE A 793 -37.66 -3.82 -43.12
C ILE A 793 -37.19 -5.07 -43.89
N LYS A 794 -37.05 -6.21 -43.20
CA LYS A 794 -36.53 -7.46 -43.77
C LYS A 794 -37.59 -8.23 -44.57
N GLY A 795 -37.67 -7.94 -45.87
CA GLY A 795 -38.40 -8.74 -46.85
C GLY A 795 -39.50 -8.02 -47.63
N ALA A 796 -39.74 -6.73 -47.36
CA ALA A 796 -40.68 -5.93 -48.15
C ALA A 796 -40.19 -5.81 -49.60
N ARG A 797 -41.03 -6.23 -50.57
CA ARG A 797 -40.70 -6.14 -52.01
C ARG A 797 -40.84 -4.73 -52.59
N ASN A 798 -41.44 -3.79 -51.86
CA ASN A 798 -41.54 -2.38 -52.23
C ASN A 798 -41.77 -1.55 -50.94
N PRO A 799 -40.80 -0.75 -50.46
CA PRO A 799 -40.85 -0.12 -49.12
C PRO A 799 -41.40 1.31 -49.13
N GLY A 800 -42.52 1.55 -49.82
CA GLY A 800 -43.07 2.91 -50.02
C GLY A 800 -44.59 2.99 -50.24
N PRO A 801 -45.33 1.92 -49.90
CA PRO A 801 -46.68 2.09 -49.35
C PRO A 801 -46.99 1.14 -48.16
#